data_AF-A0A317U1W2-F1
#
_entry.id   AF-A0A317U1W2-F1
#
_cell.length_a   1.000
_cell.length_b   1.000
_cell.length_c   1.000
_cell.angle_alpha   90.00
_cell.angle_beta   90.00
_cell.angle_gamma   90.00
#
_symmetry.space_group_name_H-M   'P 1'
#
loop_
_entity.id
_entity.type
_entity.pdbx_description
1 polymer ?
#
loop_
_entity_poly.entity_id
_entity_poly.type
_entity_poly.pdbx_seq_one_letter_code
_entity_poly.pdbx_strand_id
1 'polypeptide(L)'
;MLTDAILDETIATLSSYNGKHKNDPLFDNYKEGIKKALVDFINQCKRLPLAQQLNYIAKEMKEKTGSMSAKIDKVSGGKRSWTLVFAITALAIERKQNLPKDHPEIAFIDMLLSGLSNGWVNAFNWVGITGLRLNQEAINKVIDGMKGWIQKYDINQGEQTSHDILLALYTSLSSFEEKLTTLYLTPKKYKDEMGAIKALLTDKFNELKNKLENKNRPSVQLVDPLEKLAPKEDISYQRFKDQLNHLKMQQAQILQNINTFPQEQFNRITQLQQLLNEQPSVSSEDLMSQFWSQYDTQKKFNQLLIDLDIPENERSGWNEYFKYQHGSYQEQAISLLWTGRWGLPQFIGGIPSKTISLEILRSKNDTALKPLQIIQTQIERHKLIPDEEKPYHLIISIEDELNNLAELKKVKRDLLEEVVDVISHKTTNALAKINSDIEELINNLEKQKKMIQSLKSIHEKIERLKKHVDCTSLEDSFRLFLDEASNKIRHTVLPLPSDLSIAKKIAALDFSIARAQENVQGLQLSINYMVKECKSQKSSVIVLVSDFIHTKENTLGHAFLSFFSSSYKSMFKELKEALNEESIEDRLNKIKAILGISNELRQEKEIASQFQKLKEEAQEVLSKKGIEEMPILIEPN
;
A
#
# COMPACT_ATOMS: atom_id res chain seq x y z
N MET A 1 -15.68 14.63 1.16
CA MET A 1 -14.80 15.62 1.82
C MET A 1 -15.27 17.01 1.41
N LEU A 2 -15.42 17.90 2.40
CA LEU A 2 -15.96 19.27 2.36
C LEU A 2 -16.17 19.89 0.96
N THR A 3 -17.44 20.04 0.57
CA THR A 3 -17.87 20.68 -0.68
C THR A 3 -17.93 22.21 -0.55
N ASP A 4 -17.96 22.92 -1.68
CA ASP A 4 -18.06 24.39 -1.69
C ASP A 4 -19.31 24.90 -0.98
N ALA A 5 -20.42 24.19 -1.13
CA ALA A 5 -21.66 24.51 -0.42
C ALA A 5 -21.49 24.47 1.11
N ILE A 6 -20.78 23.47 1.64
CA ILE A 6 -20.49 23.38 3.09
C ILE A 6 -19.56 24.52 3.52
N LEU A 7 -18.56 24.86 2.70
CA LEU A 7 -17.64 25.95 3.01
C LEU A 7 -18.35 27.33 2.97
N ASP A 8 -19.33 27.53 2.10
CA ASP A 8 -20.17 28.72 2.05
C ASP A 8 -21.11 28.80 3.26
N GLU A 9 -21.72 27.69 3.65
CA GLU A 9 -22.55 27.61 4.86
C GLU A 9 -21.72 27.83 6.13
N THR A 10 -20.44 27.42 6.11
CA THR A 10 -19.48 27.71 7.18
C THR A 10 -19.25 29.21 7.32
N ILE A 11 -19.11 29.95 6.21
CA ILE A 11 -19.01 31.42 6.24
C ILE A 11 -20.27 32.01 6.87
N ALA A 12 -21.46 31.59 6.42
CA ALA A 12 -22.72 32.11 6.94
C ALA A 12 -22.85 31.86 8.45
N THR A 13 -22.48 30.66 8.92
CA THR A 13 -22.55 30.26 10.32
C THR A 13 -21.57 31.05 11.21
N LEU A 14 -20.31 31.21 10.78
CA LEU A 14 -19.30 31.94 11.56
C LEU A 14 -19.49 33.45 11.54
N SER A 15 -20.15 33.97 10.52
CA SER A 15 -20.31 35.41 10.34
C SER A 15 -21.42 36.01 11.19
N SER A 16 -22.27 35.21 11.83
CA SER A 16 -23.46 35.68 12.55
C SER A 16 -23.64 35.03 13.92
N TYR A 17 -23.70 35.86 14.97
CA TYR A 17 -23.99 35.44 16.35
C TYR A 17 -24.93 36.43 17.04
N ASN A 18 -26.07 35.95 17.56
CA ASN A 18 -27.06 36.76 18.32
C ASN A 18 -27.40 38.10 17.65
N GLY A 19 -27.63 38.09 16.33
CA GLY A 19 -27.98 39.28 15.54
C GLY A 19 -26.80 40.23 15.20
N LYS A 20 -25.58 39.93 15.67
CA LYS A 20 -24.36 40.62 15.23
C LYS A 20 -23.75 39.91 14.04
N HIS A 21 -23.34 40.67 13.04
CA HIS A 21 -22.67 40.16 11.86
C HIS A 21 -21.23 40.68 11.77
N LYS A 22 -20.28 39.80 11.48
CA LYS A 22 -18.89 40.14 11.12
C LYS A 22 -18.54 39.48 9.79
N ASN A 23 -18.05 40.26 8.82
CA ASN A 23 -17.53 39.72 7.56
C ASN A 23 -16.00 39.68 7.63
N ASP A 24 -15.40 38.50 7.48
CA ASP A 24 -13.95 38.33 7.47
C ASP A 24 -13.43 38.32 6.03
N PRO A 25 -12.59 39.28 5.60
CA PRO A 25 -12.09 39.33 4.23
C PRO A 25 -11.17 38.16 3.88
N LEU A 26 -10.76 37.33 4.85
CA LEU A 26 -9.83 36.22 4.66
C LEU A 26 -10.51 34.86 4.48
N PHE A 27 -11.85 34.81 4.38
CA PHE A 27 -12.56 33.54 4.21
C PHE A 27 -12.10 32.72 3.00
N ASP A 28 -11.77 33.36 1.88
CA ASP A 28 -11.25 32.65 0.70
C ASP A 28 -9.88 32.00 0.96
N ASN A 29 -9.02 32.65 1.75
CA ASN A 29 -7.73 32.07 2.15
C ASN A 29 -7.91 30.83 3.03
N TYR A 30 -8.95 30.80 3.88
CA TYR A 30 -9.25 29.63 4.71
C TYR A 30 -9.78 28.47 3.86
N LYS A 31 -10.66 28.75 2.89
CA LYS A 31 -11.13 27.76 1.91
C LYS A 31 -9.98 27.15 1.13
N GLU A 32 -9.08 27.98 0.62
CA GLU A 32 -7.89 27.55 -0.13
C GLU A 32 -6.96 26.68 0.73
N GLY A 33 -6.72 27.07 1.99
CA GLY A 33 -5.94 26.28 2.94
C GLY A 33 -6.56 24.90 3.22
N ILE A 34 -7.88 24.79 3.23
CA ILE A 34 -8.56 23.50 3.36
C ILE A 34 -8.41 22.68 2.08
N LYS A 35 -8.80 23.25 0.93
CA LYS A 35 -8.85 22.54 -0.36
C LYS A 35 -7.48 22.07 -0.84
N LYS A 36 -6.46 22.94 -0.79
CA LYS A 36 -5.13 22.68 -1.37
C LYS A 36 -4.11 22.12 -0.37
N ALA A 37 -4.46 22.05 0.91
CA ALA A 37 -3.55 21.59 1.93
C ALA A 37 -4.19 20.55 2.84
N LEU A 38 -5.21 20.89 3.63
CA LEU A 38 -5.77 19.96 4.61
C LEU A 38 -6.37 18.71 3.95
N VAL A 39 -7.13 18.85 2.86
CA VAL A 39 -7.74 17.74 2.12
C VAL A 39 -6.70 16.75 1.62
N ASP A 40 -5.68 17.24 0.93
CA ASP A 40 -4.59 16.42 0.42
C ASP A 40 -3.85 15.70 1.54
N PHE A 41 -3.65 16.37 2.67
CA PHE A 41 -2.96 15.80 3.82
C PHE A 41 -3.74 14.64 4.45
N ILE A 42 -5.05 14.80 4.66
CA ILE A 42 -5.90 13.72 5.18
C ILE A 42 -5.91 12.54 4.21
N ASN A 43 -5.96 12.80 2.91
CA ASN A 43 -5.87 11.76 1.88
C ASN A 43 -4.51 11.03 1.91
N GLN A 44 -3.40 11.74 2.16
CA GLN A 44 -2.09 11.14 2.36
C GLN A 44 -2.04 10.30 3.65
N CYS A 45 -2.57 10.83 4.75
CA CYS A 45 -2.62 10.12 6.04
C CYS A 45 -3.39 8.80 5.91
N LYS A 46 -4.51 8.78 5.19
CA LYS A 46 -5.30 7.55 4.95
C LYS A 46 -4.54 6.45 4.22
N ARG A 47 -3.51 6.78 3.43
CA ARG A 47 -2.67 5.80 2.71
C ARG A 47 -1.67 5.11 3.64
N LEU A 48 -1.44 5.65 4.83
CA LEU A 48 -0.60 5.04 5.86
C LEU A 48 -1.36 3.92 6.60
N PRO A 49 -0.67 2.90 7.14
CA PRO A 49 -1.28 1.92 8.02
C PRO A 49 -2.05 2.59 9.18
N LEU A 50 -3.25 2.10 9.53
CA LEU A 50 -4.10 2.69 10.58
C LEU A 50 -3.35 2.97 11.89
N ALA A 51 -2.43 2.07 12.28
CA ALA A 51 -1.60 2.21 13.48
C ALA A 51 -0.61 3.40 13.44
N GLN A 52 -0.28 3.92 12.26
CA GLN A 52 0.70 5.00 12.07
C GLN A 52 0.06 6.38 11.84
N GLN A 53 -1.24 6.45 11.54
CA GLN A 53 -1.89 7.68 11.07
C GLN A 53 -1.88 8.81 12.11
N LEU A 54 -2.28 8.54 13.36
CA LEU A 54 -2.29 9.55 14.41
C LEU A 54 -0.87 10.03 14.78
N ASN A 55 0.10 9.11 14.79
CA ASN A 55 1.50 9.44 15.08
C ASN A 55 2.11 10.32 13.97
N TYR A 56 1.80 10.01 12.72
CA TYR A 56 2.22 10.82 11.58
C TYR A 56 1.64 12.24 11.65
N ILE A 57 0.34 12.38 11.93
CA ILE A 57 -0.29 13.70 12.11
C ILE A 57 0.35 14.49 13.25
N ALA A 58 0.59 13.84 14.41
CA ALA A 58 1.20 14.50 15.55
C ALA A 58 2.63 14.99 15.26
N LYS A 59 3.40 14.28 14.42
CA LYS A 59 4.73 14.68 13.97
C LYS A 59 4.65 15.87 13.00
N GLU A 60 3.88 15.74 11.94
CA GLU A 60 3.71 16.75 10.88
C GLU A 60 3.15 18.09 11.39
N MET A 61 2.32 18.04 12.45
CA MET A 61 1.78 19.25 13.08
C MET A 61 2.77 19.95 14.01
N LYS A 62 3.85 19.29 14.46
CA LYS A 62 4.89 19.87 15.35
C LYS A 62 6.10 20.43 14.61
N GLU A 63 6.37 19.97 13.40
CA GLU A 63 7.53 20.40 12.63
C GLU A 63 7.33 21.83 12.07
N LYS A 64 8.37 22.67 12.14
CA LYS A 64 8.27 24.12 11.83
C LYS A 64 8.63 24.49 10.38
N THR A 65 9.34 23.63 9.66
CA THR A 65 9.84 23.90 8.30
C THR A 65 9.72 22.65 7.44
N GLY A 66 9.14 22.78 6.24
CA GLY A 66 8.96 21.66 5.29
C GLY A 66 7.79 20.72 5.61
N SER A 67 7.13 20.90 6.76
CA SER A 67 6.03 20.06 7.24
C SER A 67 4.66 20.48 6.72
N MET A 68 3.66 19.63 6.94
CA MET A 68 2.27 19.97 6.63
C MET A 68 1.80 21.24 7.36
N SER A 69 2.22 21.43 8.61
CA SER A 69 1.94 22.61 9.40
C SER A 69 2.38 23.91 8.69
N ALA A 70 3.58 23.92 8.09
CA ALA A 70 4.09 25.03 7.29
C ALA A 70 3.33 25.20 5.96
N LYS A 71 2.88 24.09 5.34
CA LYS A 71 2.10 24.13 4.10
C LYS A 71 0.72 24.77 4.29
N ILE A 72 -0.01 24.40 5.34
CA ILE A 72 -1.32 25.03 5.67
C ILE A 72 -1.11 26.52 5.93
N ASP A 73 -0.07 26.89 6.68
CA ASP A 73 0.20 28.28 7.01
C ASP A 73 0.52 29.12 5.76
N LYS A 74 1.37 28.61 4.86
CA LYS A 74 1.70 29.28 3.59
C LYS A 74 0.47 29.51 2.70
N VAL A 75 -0.34 28.47 2.51
CA VAL A 75 -1.52 28.54 1.61
C VAL A 75 -2.63 29.40 2.20
N SER A 76 -2.73 29.48 3.53
CA SER A 76 -3.71 30.31 4.23
C SER A 76 -3.27 31.75 4.50
N GLY A 77 -2.13 32.20 3.94
CA GLY A 77 -1.63 33.56 4.17
C GLY A 77 -1.18 33.83 5.61
N GLY A 78 -0.57 32.84 6.27
CA GLY A 78 -0.09 32.93 7.65
C GLY A 78 -1.21 32.79 8.70
N LYS A 79 -2.33 32.16 8.34
CA LYS A 79 -3.53 32.04 9.18
C LYS A 79 -3.90 30.59 9.48
N ARG A 80 -2.90 29.73 9.70
CA ARG A 80 -3.08 28.30 10.00
C ARG A 80 -4.16 28.02 11.05
N SER A 81 -4.10 28.70 12.21
CA SER A 81 -5.04 28.45 13.30
C SER A 81 -6.49 28.78 12.93
N TRP A 82 -6.71 29.91 12.25
CA TRP A 82 -8.06 30.30 11.83
C TRP A 82 -8.60 29.38 10.73
N THR A 83 -7.71 28.92 9.83
CA THR A 83 -8.05 27.90 8.82
C THR A 83 -8.48 26.58 9.45
N LEU A 84 -7.82 26.15 10.53
CA LEU A 84 -8.19 24.92 11.24
C LEU A 84 -9.49 25.09 12.06
N VAL A 85 -9.75 26.27 12.62
CA VAL A 85 -11.05 26.57 13.25
C VAL A 85 -12.17 26.54 12.20
N PHE A 86 -11.93 27.13 11.04
CA PHE A 86 -12.85 27.09 9.91
C PHE A 86 -13.11 25.64 9.45
N ALA A 87 -12.07 24.81 9.39
CA ALA A 87 -12.19 23.39 9.07
C ALA A 87 -13.03 22.60 10.09
N ILE A 88 -12.82 22.80 11.39
CA ILE A 88 -13.66 22.18 12.44
C ILE A 88 -15.13 22.55 12.24
N THR A 89 -15.40 23.82 11.96
CA THR A 89 -16.77 24.31 11.73
C THR A 89 -17.40 23.61 10.53
N ALA A 90 -16.68 23.55 9.42
CA ALA A 90 -17.14 22.91 8.19
C ALA A 90 -17.42 21.41 8.38
N LEU A 91 -16.54 20.69 9.11
CA LEU A 91 -16.73 19.27 9.43
C LEU A 91 -17.93 19.04 10.34
N ALA A 92 -18.17 19.94 11.30
CA ALA A 92 -19.31 19.86 12.20
C ALA A 92 -20.64 20.08 11.44
N ILE A 93 -20.67 21.04 10.50
CA ILE A 93 -21.82 21.27 9.61
C ILE A 93 -22.06 20.05 8.70
N GLU A 94 -21.03 19.56 8.02
CA GLU A 94 -21.13 18.35 7.17
C GLU A 94 -21.63 17.15 7.99
N ARG A 95 -21.12 16.96 9.22
CA ARG A 95 -21.59 15.88 10.09
C ARG A 95 -23.05 16.07 10.48
N LYS A 96 -23.44 17.27 10.92
CA LYS A 96 -24.83 17.56 11.33
C LYS A 96 -25.83 17.28 10.21
N GLN A 97 -25.52 17.66 8.97
CA GLN A 97 -26.41 17.46 7.82
C GLN A 97 -26.59 15.99 7.43
N ASN A 98 -25.57 15.16 7.71
CA ASN A 98 -25.59 13.73 7.43
C ASN A 98 -26.22 12.89 8.55
N LEU A 99 -26.59 13.51 9.69
CA LEU A 99 -27.18 12.82 10.83
C LEU A 99 -28.71 12.94 10.84
N PRO A 100 -29.43 11.91 11.34
CA PRO A 100 -30.85 12.02 11.64
C PRO A 100 -31.13 13.18 12.61
N LYS A 101 -32.26 13.88 12.46
CA LYS A 101 -32.59 15.12 13.23
C LYS A 101 -32.49 14.99 14.75
N ASP A 102 -32.73 13.81 15.31
CA ASP A 102 -32.71 13.56 16.75
C ASP A 102 -31.42 12.86 17.23
N HIS A 103 -30.38 12.83 16.38
CA HIS A 103 -29.13 12.15 16.71
C HIS A 103 -28.41 12.82 17.90
N PRO A 104 -27.89 12.05 18.88
CA PRO A 104 -27.31 12.60 20.10
C PRO A 104 -26.06 13.48 19.89
N GLU A 105 -25.41 13.42 18.72
CA GLU A 105 -24.31 14.32 18.36
C GLU A 105 -24.77 15.77 18.12
N ILE A 106 -26.00 15.97 17.61
CA ILE A 106 -26.47 17.26 17.07
C ILE A 106 -26.44 18.36 18.13
N ALA A 107 -26.93 18.08 19.35
CA ALA A 107 -26.95 19.07 20.42
C ALA A 107 -25.55 19.60 20.78
N PHE A 108 -24.54 18.72 20.73
CA PHE A 108 -23.16 19.08 21.01
C PHE A 108 -22.48 19.77 19.83
N ILE A 109 -22.81 19.38 18.60
CA ILE A 109 -22.40 20.10 17.38
C ILE A 109 -22.96 21.53 17.41
N ASP A 110 -24.23 21.71 17.77
CA ASP A 110 -24.85 23.04 17.86
C ASP A 110 -24.22 23.91 18.93
N MET A 111 -23.87 23.32 20.07
CA MET A 111 -23.11 24.00 21.12
C MET A 111 -21.72 24.45 20.62
N LEU A 112 -21.01 23.57 19.91
CA LEU A 112 -19.72 23.88 19.30
C LEU A 112 -19.84 25.02 18.28
N LEU A 113 -20.78 24.93 17.34
CA LEU A 113 -21.01 25.94 16.30
C LEU A 113 -21.40 27.29 16.91
N SER A 114 -22.23 27.29 17.95
CA SER A 114 -22.59 28.50 18.72
C SER A 114 -21.35 29.15 19.37
N GLY A 115 -20.49 28.33 19.99
CA GLY A 115 -19.24 28.81 20.59
C GLY A 115 -18.25 29.36 19.57
N LEU A 116 -18.10 28.68 18.43
CA LEU A 116 -17.22 29.09 17.33
C LEU A 116 -17.69 30.41 16.70
N SER A 117 -18.98 30.53 16.43
CA SER A 117 -19.56 31.77 15.90
C SER A 117 -19.43 32.94 16.90
N ASN A 118 -19.72 32.72 18.19
CA ASN A 118 -19.51 33.72 19.24
C ASN A 118 -18.05 34.20 19.26
N GLY A 119 -17.09 33.27 19.28
CA GLY A 119 -15.67 33.60 19.31
C GLY A 119 -15.17 34.23 18.02
N TRP A 120 -15.79 33.95 16.88
CA TRP A 120 -15.45 34.59 15.60
C TRP A 120 -15.93 36.04 15.54
N VAL A 121 -17.20 36.28 15.89
CA VAL A 121 -17.85 37.59 15.86
C VAL A 121 -17.35 38.50 16.98
N ASN A 122 -17.32 38.01 18.22
CA ASN A 122 -16.98 38.79 19.41
C ASN A 122 -15.51 38.66 19.85
N ALA A 123 -14.68 37.95 19.08
CA ALA A 123 -13.30 37.56 19.41
C ALA A 123 -13.18 36.58 20.60
N PHE A 124 -12.27 35.61 20.49
CA PHE A 124 -11.94 34.65 21.56
C PHE A 124 -11.13 35.29 22.69
N ASN A 125 -10.39 36.34 22.39
CA ASN A 125 -9.61 37.10 23.34
C ASN A 125 -9.64 38.60 22.98
N TRP A 126 -9.45 39.44 23.99
CA TRP A 126 -9.23 40.86 23.81
C TRP A 126 -8.18 41.34 24.80
N VAL A 127 -7.25 42.16 24.31
CA VAL A 127 -6.20 42.80 25.12
C VAL A 127 -6.68 44.19 25.48
N GLY A 128 -7.00 44.39 26.76
CA GLY A 128 -7.35 45.70 27.32
C GLY A 128 -6.32 46.17 28.34
N ILE A 129 -6.56 47.36 28.92
CA ILE A 129 -5.68 48.02 29.90
C ILE A 129 -5.44 47.16 31.15
N THR A 130 -6.36 46.26 31.50
CA THR A 130 -6.25 45.34 32.66
C THR A 130 -5.71 43.95 32.30
N GLY A 131 -5.12 43.76 31.13
CA GLY A 131 -4.59 42.47 30.66
C GLY A 131 -5.51 41.68 29.72
N LEU A 132 -5.08 40.46 29.36
CA LEU A 132 -5.77 39.56 28.43
C LEU A 132 -7.09 39.06 29.05
N ARG A 133 -8.23 39.42 28.47
CA ARG A 133 -9.54 38.84 28.81
C ARG A 133 -9.94 37.83 27.75
N LEU A 134 -10.39 36.65 28.20
CA LEU A 134 -10.84 35.57 27.34
C LEU A 134 -12.37 35.53 27.30
N ASN A 135 -12.95 35.27 26.13
CA ASN A 135 -14.37 35.02 25.99
C ASN A 135 -14.68 33.62 26.53
N GLN A 136 -14.84 33.52 27.85
CA GLN A 136 -15.03 32.24 28.54
C GLN A 136 -16.27 31.50 28.06
N GLU A 137 -17.36 32.21 27.72
CA GLU A 137 -18.57 31.59 27.19
C GLU A 137 -18.30 30.89 25.85
N ALA A 138 -17.66 31.58 24.90
CA ALA A 138 -17.29 31.00 23.60
C ALA A 138 -16.36 29.80 23.78
N ILE A 139 -15.31 29.95 24.59
CA ILE A 139 -14.30 28.90 24.79
C ILE A 139 -14.90 27.68 25.48
N ASN A 140 -15.73 27.85 26.52
CA ASN A 140 -16.37 26.73 27.20
C ASN A 140 -17.34 26.01 26.25
N LYS A 141 -18.18 26.73 25.49
CA LYS A 141 -19.06 26.12 24.48
C LYS A 141 -18.29 25.32 23.43
N VAL A 142 -17.13 25.80 22.99
CA VAL A 142 -16.25 25.07 22.06
C VAL A 142 -15.70 23.79 22.70
N ILE A 143 -15.19 23.88 23.92
CA ILE A 143 -14.60 22.73 24.64
C ILE A 143 -15.67 21.68 24.94
N ASP A 144 -16.78 22.09 25.57
CA ASP A 144 -17.85 21.20 25.99
C ASP A 144 -18.59 20.61 24.78
N GLY A 145 -18.84 21.42 23.75
CA GLY A 145 -19.41 20.98 22.49
C GLY A 145 -18.52 19.95 21.78
N MET A 146 -17.21 20.21 21.68
CA MET A 146 -16.28 19.27 21.04
C MET A 146 -16.12 17.97 21.84
N LYS A 147 -16.01 18.06 23.17
CA LYS A 147 -15.92 16.90 24.07
C LYS A 147 -17.17 16.04 23.99
N GLY A 148 -18.35 16.64 24.09
CA GLY A 148 -19.62 15.95 24.00
C GLY A 148 -19.87 15.35 22.62
N TRP A 149 -19.50 16.07 21.55
CA TRP A 149 -19.61 15.56 20.18
C TRP A 149 -18.77 14.30 19.99
N ILE A 150 -17.48 14.33 20.37
CA ILE A 150 -16.59 13.17 20.21
C ILE A 150 -17.05 11.99 21.07
N GLN A 151 -17.54 12.23 22.29
CA GLN A 151 -18.08 11.16 23.15
C GLN A 151 -19.29 10.47 22.53
N LYS A 152 -20.16 11.22 21.86
CA LYS A 152 -21.37 10.71 21.20
C LYS A 152 -21.14 10.32 19.73
N TYR A 153 -19.92 10.43 19.25
CA TYR A 153 -19.58 10.17 17.86
C TYR A 153 -19.86 8.71 17.47
N ASP A 154 -20.79 8.53 16.53
CA ASP A 154 -21.15 7.22 15.99
C ASP A 154 -20.30 6.86 14.77
N ILE A 155 -19.34 5.96 14.98
CA ILE A 155 -18.44 5.44 13.94
C ILE A 155 -19.15 4.51 12.92
N ASN A 156 -20.43 4.19 13.11
CA ASN A 156 -21.22 3.36 12.19
C ASN A 156 -21.95 4.18 11.13
N GLN A 157 -22.19 5.46 11.38
CA GLN A 157 -22.81 6.41 10.46
C GLN A 157 -21.77 6.96 9.46
N GLY A 158 -21.79 6.44 8.22
CA GLY A 158 -20.91 6.89 7.13
C GLY A 158 -19.43 6.56 7.37
N GLU A 159 -19.02 5.32 7.14
CA GLU A 159 -17.69 4.81 7.53
C GLU A 159 -16.51 5.56 6.86
N GLN A 160 -16.64 5.95 5.58
CA GLN A 160 -15.63 6.74 4.86
C GLN A 160 -15.55 8.19 5.35
N THR A 161 -16.69 8.86 5.55
CA THR A 161 -16.74 10.22 6.09
C THR A 161 -16.30 10.25 7.56
N SER A 162 -16.54 9.17 8.30
CA SER A 162 -16.15 9.05 9.69
C SER A 162 -14.64 9.04 9.90
N HIS A 163 -13.90 8.37 9.01
CA HIS A 163 -12.44 8.34 9.05
C HIS A 163 -11.84 9.71 8.74
N ASP A 164 -12.35 10.39 7.72
CA ASP A 164 -11.92 11.73 7.31
C ASP A 164 -12.11 12.76 8.42
N ILE A 165 -13.29 12.77 9.05
CA ILE A 165 -13.64 13.69 10.14
C ILE A 165 -12.71 13.46 11.34
N LEU A 166 -12.49 12.22 11.75
CA LEU A 166 -11.62 11.92 12.90
C LEU A 166 -10.17 12.34 12.64
N LEU A 167 -9.62 12.08 11.45
CA LEU A 167 -8.25 12.51 11.12
C LEU A 167 -8.12 14.05 11.05
N ALA A 168 -9.11 14.73 10.47
CA ALA A 168 -9.11 16.19 10.35
C ALA A 168 -9.28 16.89 11.71
N LEU A 169 -10.12 16.35 12.60
CA LEU A 169 -10.22 16.79 13.98
C LEU A 169 -8.90 16.58 14.73
N TYR A 170 -8.27 15.41 14.60
CA TYR A 170 -6.99 15.13 15.26
C TYR A 170 -5.87 16.07 14.79
N THR A 171 -5.86 16.39 13.49
CA THR A 171 -4.94 17.34 12.87
C THR A 171 -5.12 18.74 13.47
N SER A 172 -6.37 19.21 13.54
CA SER A 172 -6.71 20.53 14.07
C SER A 172 -6.33 20.63 15.55
N LEU A 173 -6.69 19.63 16.36
CA LEU A 173 -6.38 19.56 17.79
C LEU A 173 -4.88 19.51 18.06
N SER A 174 -4.12 18.73 17.27
CA SER A 174 -2.66 18.65 17.43
C SER A 174 -1.97 19.98 17.13
N SER A 175 -2.48 20.76 16.17
CA SER A 175 -1.97 22.11 15.90
C SER A 175 -2.33 23.11 17.00
N PHE A 176 -3.53 23.01 17.59
CA PHE A 176 -3.92 23.87 18.71
C PHE A 176 -3.15 23.54 19.98
N GLU A 177 -2.93 22.27 20.28
CA GLU A 177 -2.11 21.82 21.41
C GLU A 177 -0.69 22.39 21.33
N GLU A 178 -0.05 22.34 20.16
CA GLU A 178 1.28 22.94 19.92
C GLU A 178 1.25 24.46 20.21
N LYS A 179 0.22 25.16 19.71
CA LYS A 179 0.06 26.60 19.90
C LYS A 179 -0.21 26.98 21.36
N LEU A 180 -1.03 26.22 22.08
CA LEU A 180 -1.31 26.44 23.49
C LEU A 180 -0.07 26.13 24.36
N THR A 181 0.73 25.14 23.96
CA THR A 181 1.98 24.79 24.66
C THR A 181 3.02 25.90 24.55
N THR A 182 3.11 26.55 23.39
CA THR A 182 4.07 27.64 23.13
C THR A 182 3.66 29.00 23.72
N LEU A 183 2.38 29.20 24.04
CA LEU A 183 1.87 30.43 24.67
C LEU A 183 1.95 30.36 26.21
N TYR A 184 2.86 31.15 26.80
CA TYR A 184 3.08 31.22 28.27
C TYR A 184 1.85 31.68 29.07
N LEU A 185 0.98 32.50 28.46
CA LEU A 185 -0.16 33.15 29.11
C LEU A 185 -1.47 32.33 29.08
N THR A 186 -1.45 31.09 28.59
CA THR A 186 -2.65 30.24 28.49
C THR A 186 -2.94 29.55 29.83
N PRO A 187 -4.14 29.72 30.43
CA PRO A 187 -4.51 29.00 31.66
C PRO A 187 -4.38 27.48 31.54
N LYS A 188 -3.80 26.85 32.57
CA LYS A 188 -3.54 25.40 32.61
C LYS A 188 -4.78 24.56 32.29
N LYS A 189 -5.95 24.96 32.80
CA LYS A 189 -7.25 24.31 32.54
C LYS A 189 -7.49 24.02 31.06
N TYR A 190 -7.18 24.96 30.16
CA TYR A 190 -7.44 24.78 28.73
C TYR A 190 -6.45 23.81 28.06
N LYS A 191 -5.22 23.72 28.56
CA LYS A 191 -4.25 22.72 28.12
C LYS A 191 -4.70 21.32 28.52
N ASP A 192 -5.16 21.18 29.76
CA ASP A 192 -5.65 19.91 30.30
C ASP A 192 -6.91 19.42 29.56
N GLU A 193 -7.88 20.32 29.30
CA GLU A 193 -9.08 19.97 28.52
C GLU A 193 -8.76 19.62 27.06
N MET A 194 -7.81 20.30 26.42
CA MET A 194 -7.38 19.97 25.05
C MET A 194 -6.76 18.56 24.98
N GLY A 195 -5.92 18.21 25.96
CA GLY A 195 -5.37 16.86 26.11
C GLY A 195 -6.47 15.81 26.29
N ALA A 196 -7.48 16.10 27.11
CA ALA A 196 -8.61 15.20 27.32
C ALA A 196 -9.44 14.98 26.04
N ILE A 197 -9.73 16.04 25.28
CA ILE A 197 -10.43 15.95 23.99
C ILE A 197 -9.63 15.10 22.99
N LYS A 198 -8.31 15.28 22.93
CA LYS A 198 -7.44 14.52 22.04
C LYS A 198 -7.39 13.03 22.41
N ALA A 199 -7.42 12.70 23.71
CA ALA A 199 -7.53 11.32 24.19
C ALA A 199 -8.85 10.67 23.75
N LEU A 200 -9.99 11.35 23.95
CA LEU A 200 -11.30 10.87 23.48
C LEU A 200 -11.33 10.60 21.98
N LEU A 201 -10.68 11.46 21.20
CA LEU A 201 -10.60 11.29 19.75
C LEU A 201 -9.71 10.10 19.36
N THR A 202 -8.64 9.87 20.11
CA THR A 202 -7.77 8.69 19.94
C THR A 202 -8.53 7.41 20.22
N ASP A 203 -9.34 7.40 21.28
CA ASP A 203 -10.18 6.25 21.63
C ASP A 203 -11.20 5.96 20.52
N LYS A 204 -11.87 7.00 20.00
CA LYS A 204 -12.81 6.85 18.87
C LYS A 204 -12.15 6.38 17.59
N PHE A 205 -10.94 6.86 17.31
CA PHE A 205 -10.15 6.39 16.18
C PHE A 205 -9.74 4.91 16.36
N ASN A 206 -9.35 4.51 17.58
CA ASN A 206 -9.02 3.12 17.89
C ASN A 206 -10.26 2.20 17.78
N GLU A 207 -11.44 2.68 18.17
CA GLU A 207 -12.72 1.99 17.99
C GLU A 207 -12.99 1.73 16.49
N LEU A 208 -12.84 2.76 15.65
CA LEU A 208 -12.96 2.64 14.19
C LEU A 208 -11.89 1.70 13.61
N LYS A 209 -10.63 1.82 14.06
CA LYS A 209 -9.53 0.94 13.64
C LYS A 209 -9.84 -0.52 13.93
N ASN A 210 -10.23 -0.84 15.16
CA ASN A 210 -10.60 -2.19 15.57
C ASN A 210 -11.76 -2.73 14.74
N LYS A 211 -12.74 -1.90 14.41
CA LYS A 211 -13.87 -2.27 13.55
C LYS A 211 -13.43 -2.55 12.11
N LEU A 212 -12.58 -1.72 11.52
CA LEU A 212 -12.04 -1.92 10.17
C LEU A 212 -11.16 -3.18 10.11
N GLU A 213 -10.38 -3.44 11.16
CA GLU A 213 -9.57 -4.65 11.31
C GLU A 213 -10.45 -5.90 11.53
N ASN A 214 -11.57 -5.78 12.28
CA ASN A 214 -12.52 -6.86 12.53
C ASN A 214 -13.44 -7.15 11.31
N LYS A 215 -13.82 -6.16 10.51
CA LYS A 215 -14.50 -6.39 9.21
C LYS A 215 -13.61 -7.14 8.21
N ASN A 216 -12.29 -7.00 8.35
CA ASN A 216 -11.31 -7.76 7.59
C ASN A 216 -10.95 -9.12 8.24
N ARG A 217 -11.59 -9.46 9.36
CA ARG A 217 -11.49 -10.77 10.03
C ARG A 217 -12.62 -11.65 9.48
N PRO A 218 -12.33 -12.79 8.83
CA PRO A 218 -13.35 -13.57 8.14
C PRO A 218 -14.31 -14.19 9.15
N SER A 219 -15.56 -13.71 9.19
CA SER A 219 -16.68 -14.39 9.82
C SER A 219 -17.06 -15.60 8.99
N VAL A 220 -17.08 -16.77 9.62
CA VAL A 220 -17.50 -18.05 9.08
C VAL A 220 -19.00 -18.00 8.76
N GLN A 221 -19.36 -17.84 7.48
CA GLN A 221 -20.64 -18.29 6.93
C GLN A 221 -20.40 -18.90 5.54
N LEU A 222 -21.00 -20.06 5.33
CA LEU A 222 -20.85 -20.98 4.21
C LEU A 222 -21.49 -20.47 2.91
N VAL A 223 -20.90 -19.48 2.26
CA VAL A 223 -20.88 -19.17 0.82
C VAL A 223 -19.79 -18.10 0.76
N ASP A 224 -18.53 -18.34 0.39
CA ASP A 224 -18.11 -18.53 -0.99
C ASP A 224 -16.57 -18.75 -1.00
N PRO A 225 -16.09 -19.98 -1.21
CA PRO A 225 -14.66 -20.24 -1.41
C PRO A 225 -14.14 -19.83 -2.80
N LEU A 226 -15.05 -19.53 -3.74
CA LEU A 226 -14.73 -19.21 -5.13
C LEU A 226 -14.69 -17.69 -5.38
N GLU A 227 -15.51 -16.88 -4.69
CA GLU A 227 -15.39 -15.40 -4.73
C GLU A 227 -14.08 -14.87 -4.15
N LYS A 228 -13.40 -15.61 -3.26
CA LYS A 228 -12.07 -15.24 -2.75
C LYS A 228 -10.94 -15.43 -3.75
N LEU A 229 -11.23 -16.01 -4.91
CA LEU A 229 -10.26 -16.16 -6.00
C LEU A 229 -10.42 -15.11 -7.10
N ALA A 230 -11.45 -14.26 -7.04
CA ALA A 230 -11.53 -13.09 -7.90
C ALA A 230 -10.43 -12.07 -7.49
N PRO A 231 -9.65 -11.52 -8.44
CA PRO A 231 -8.59 -10.59 -8.11
C PRO A 231 -9.20 -9.26 -7.66
N LYS A 232 -9.32 -9.05 -6.36
CA LYS A 232 -9.21 -7.69 -5.81
C LYS A 232 -7.81 -7.23 -6.15
N GLU A 233 -7.68 -6.08 -6.81
CA GLU A 233 -6.37 -5.48 -7.12
C GLU A 233 -5.47 -5.60 -5.89
N ASP A 234 -4.40 -6.40 -5.98
CA ASP A 234 -3.53 -6.75 -4.86
C ASP A 234 -2.85 -5.47 -4.35
N ILE A 235 -3.44 -4.84 -3.34
CA ILE A 235 -2.96 -3.60 -2.73
C ILE A 235 -1.50 -3.77 -2.27
N SER A 236 -1.13 -4.96 -1.78
CA SER A 236 0.25 -5.25 -1.36
C SER A 236 1.21 -5.41 -2.55
N TYR A 237 0.74 -5.99 -3.66
CA TYR A 237 1.52 -6.08 -4.91
C TYR A 237 1.78 -4.69 -5.50
N GLN A 238 0.75 -3.83 -5.56
CA GLN A 238 0.92 -2.45 -6.03
C GLN A 238 1.83 -1.65 -5.10
N ARG A 239 1.67 -1.79 -3.78
CA ARG A 239 2.57 -1.15 -2.82
C ARG A 239 4.02 -1.60 -3.01
N PHE A 240 4.27 -2.90 -3.22
CA PHE A 240 5.62 -3.40 -3.50
C PHE A 240 6.18 -2.82 -4.82
N LYS A 241 5.36 -2.79 -5.88
CA LYS A 241 5.71 -2.19 -7.16
C LYS A 241 6.02 -0.70 -7.06
N ASP A 242 5.23 0.05 -6.30
CA ASP A 242 5.44 1.48 -6.07
C ASP A 242 6.75 1.75 -5.31
N GLN A 243 7.07 0.94 -4.29
CA GLN A 243 8.34 1.05 -3.57
C GLN A 243 9.53 0.69 -4.46
N LEU A 244 9.39 -0.33 -5.32
CA LEU A 244 10.41 -0.68 -6.30
C LEU A 244 10.64 0.44 -7.31
N ASN A 245 9.57 1.05 -7.83
CA ASN A 245 9.63 2.22 -8.72
C ASN A 245 10.27 3.43 -8.04
N HIS A 246 9.96 3.67 -6.77
CA HIS A 246 10.58 4.76 -6.01
C HIS A 246 12.08 4.55 -5.90
N LEU A 247 12.52 3.35 -5.55
CA LEU A 247 13.93 2.99 -5.49
C LEU A 247 14.61 3.13 -6.86
N LYS A 248 13.94 2.73 -7.94
CA LYS A 248 14.42 2.89 -9.31
C LYS A 248 14.65 4.36 -9.68
N MET A 249 13.70 5.23 -9.35
CA MET A 249 13.84 6.68 -9.59
C MET A 249 14.99 7.28 -8.77
N GLN A 250 15.15 6.87 -7.51
CA GLN A 250 16.28 7.30 -6.68
C GLN A 250 17.62 6.89 -7.29
N GLN A 251 17.74 5.63 -7.76
CA GLN A 251 18.95 5.16 -8.42
C GLN A 251 19.22 5.88 -9.75
N ALA A 252 18.17 6.16 -10.53
CA ALA A 252 18.30 6.94 -11.76
C ALA A 252 18.81 8.36 -11.48
N GLN A 253 18.31 9.02 -10.42
CA GLN A 253 18.78 10.34 -10.01
C GLN A 253 20.26 10.31 -9.58
N ILE A 254 20.66 9.30 -8.80
CA ILE A 254 22.07 9.11 -8.40
C ILE A 254 22.95 8.95 -9.64
N LEU A 255 22.57 8.09 -10.58
CA LEU A 255 23.30 7.89 -11.83
C LEU A 255 23.36 9.18 -12.68
N GLN A 256 22.28 9.95 -12.74
CA GLN A 256 22.28 11.24 -13.43
C GLN A 256 23.25 12.23 -12.79
N ASN A 257 23.26 12.34 -11.46
CA ASN A 257 24.19 13.20 -10.72
C ASN A 257 25.65 12.79 -10.95
N ILE A 258 25.92 11.48 -10.98
CA ILE A 258 27.24 10.93 -11.29
C ILE A 258 27.67 11.29 -12.72
N ASN A 259 26.78 11.11 -13.69
CA ASN A 259 27.08 11.34 -15.11
C ASN A 259 27.23 12.83 -15.46
N THR A 260 26.56 13.72 -14.71
CA THR A 260 26.59 15.17 -14.92
C THR A 260 27.54 15.89 -13.96
N PHE A 261 28.36 15.15 -13.20
CA PHE A 261 29.25 15.71 -12.20
C PHE A 261 30.27 16.69 -12.82
N PRO A 262 30.30 17.97 -12.41
CA PRO A 262 31.19 18.96 -12.99
C PRO A 262 32.60 18.83 -12.41
N GLN A 263 33.35 17.82 -12.87
CA GLN A 263 34.67 17.46 -12.35
C GLN A 263 35.64 18.64 -12.32
N GLU A 264 35.66 19.48 -13.36
CA GLU A 264 36.57 20.62 -13.42
C GLU A 264 36.22 21.70 -12.37
N GLN A 265 34.93 21.97 -12.16
CA GLN A 265 34.48 22.90 -11.12
C GLN A 265 34.87 22.37 -9.74
N PHE A 266 34.63 21.08 -9.47
CA PHE A 266 35.04 20.44 -8.22
C PHE A 266 36.55 20.57 -7.97
N ASN A 267 37.37 20.32 -8.99
CA ASN A 267 38.83 20.46 -8.89
C ASN A 267 39.23 21.91 -8.56
N ARG A 268 38.63 22.91 -9.23
CA ARG A 268 38.93 24.33 -9.00
C ARG A 268 38.52 24.81 -7.60
N ILE A 269 37.34 24.42 -7.12
CA ILE A 269 36.87 24.77 -5.77
C ILE A 269 37.71 24.06 -4.70
N THR A 270 38.17 22.83 -4.96
CA THR A 270 39.08 22.11 -4.06
C THR A 270 40.45 22.80 -4.00
N GLN A 271 40.98 23.26 -5.13
CA GLN A 271 42.21 24.06 -5.18
C GLN A 271 42.06 25.39 -4.43
N LEU A 272 40.91 26.06 -4.59
CA LEU A 272 40.59 27.25 -3.82
C LEU A 272 40.54 26.96 -2.32
N GLN A 273 39.92 25.85 -1.90
CA GLN A 273 39.91 25.45 -0.48
C GLN A 273 41.32 25.25 0.05
N GLN A 274 42.20 24.58 -0.72
CA GLN A 274 43.59 24.37 -0.33
C GLN A 274 44.36 25.68 -0.18
N LEU A 275 44.10 26.67 -1.06
CA LEU A 275 44.68 28.00 -0.97
C LEU A 275 44.16 28.78 0.24
N LEU A 276 42.87 28.67 0.55
CA LEU A 276 42.24 29.45 1.62
C LEU A 276 42.47 28.87 3.03
N ASN A 277 42.82 27.59 3.14
CA ASN A 277 43.03 26.92 4.42
C ASN A 277 44.22 27.51 5.18
N GLU A 278 44.06 27.68 6.49
CA GLU A 278 45.08 28.21 7.39
C GLU A 278 46.32 27.30 7.40
N GLN A 279 47.46 27.84 6.95
CA GLN A 279 48.76 27.21 7.10
C GLN A 279 49.50 27.82 8.29
N PRO A 280 50.14 27.03 9.17
CA PRO A 280 50.75 27.52 10.42
C PRO A 280 51.78 28.65 10.26
N SER A 281 52.33 28.83 9.05
CA SER A 281 53.44 29.74 8.74
C SER A 281 53.09 30.90 7.80
N VAL A 282 51.82 31.06 7.40
CA VAL A 282 51.41 32.04 6.37
C VAL A 282 50.44 33.06 6.97
N SER A 283 50.72 34.36 6.81
CA SER A 283 49.84 35.40 7.31
C SER A 283 48.55 35.51 6.48
N SER A 284 47.50 36.10 7.05
CA SER A 284 46.24 36.34 6.32
C SER A 284 46.42 37.27 5.10
N GLU A 285 47.39 38.18 5.15
CA GLU A 285 47.72 39.09 4.04
C GLU A 285 48.43 38.34 2.91
N ASP A 286 49.30 37.38 3.24
CA ASP A 286 49.97 36.53 2.25
C ASP A 286 48.96 35.60 1.55
N LEU A 287 48.00 35.04 2.29
CA LEU A 287 46.94 34.19 1.71
C LEU A 287 46.03 34.99 0.75
N MET A 288 45.65 36.21 1.12
CA MET A 288 44.88 37.09 0.23
C MET A 288 45.68 37.53 -0.99
N SER A 289 46.99 37.76 -0.84
CA SER A 289 47.87 38.09 -1.96
C SER A 289 48.01 36.91 -2.93
N GLN A 290 48.16 35.68 -2.41
CA GLN A 290 48.17 34.46 -3.21
C GLN A 290 46.83 34.26 -3.93
N PHE A 291 45.70 34.45 -3.24
CA PHE A 291 44.37 34.42 -3.84
C PHE A 291 44.27 35.38 -5.04
N TRP A 292 44.63 36.65 -4.85
CA TRP A 292 44.56 37.65 -5.92
C TRP A 292 45.52 37.34 -7.08
N SER A 293 46.69 36.78 -6.81
CA SER A 293 47.60 36.32 -7.87
C SER A 293 47.02 35.20 -8.72
N GLN A 294 46.20 34.31 -8.13
CA GLN A 294 45.58 33.21 -8.85
C GLN A 294 44.38 33.67 -9.70
N TYR A 295 43.67 34.70 -9.26
CA TYR A 295 42.49 35.27 -9.92
C TYR A 295 42.75 36.66 -10.51
N ASP A 296 43.96 36.88 -11.04
CA ASP A 296 44.50 38.15 -11.57
C ASP A 296 43.82 38.72 -12.83
N THR A 297 42.94 37.95 -13.48
CA THR A 297 42.27 38.34 -14.72
C THR A 297 40.76 38.26 -14.57
N GLN A 298 40.05 39.17 -15.24
CA GLN A 298 38.58 39.22 -15.19
C GLN A 298 37.94 37.89 -15.60
N LYS A 299 38.56 37.16 -16.54
CA LYS A 299 38.09 35.83 -16.97
C LYS A 299 38.18 34.81 -15.83
N LYS A 300 39.32 34.72 -15.13
CA LYS A 300 39.50 33.81 -13.99
C LYS A 300 38.61 34.20 -12.81
N PHE A 301 38.48 35.50 -12.55
CA PHE A 301 37.61 36.00 -11.49
C PHE A 301 36.12 35.73 -11.78
N ASN A 302 35.65 35.94 -13.02
CA ASN A 302 34.30 35.57 -13.41
C ASN A 302 34.06 34.05 -13.29
N GLN A 303 35.06 33.23 -13.64
CA GLN A 303 34.98 31.78 -13.44
C GLN A 303 34.85 31.43 -11.96
N LEU A 304 35.59 32.10 -11.07
CA LEU A 304 35.46 31.94 -9.63
C LEU A 304 34.05 32.30 -9.13
N LEU A 305 33.48 33.41 -9.60
CA LEU A 305 32.12 33.82 -9.23
C LEU A 305 31.07 32.78 -9.66
N ILE A 306 31.27 32.12 -10.80
CA ILE A 306 30.43 31.01 -11.27
C ILE A 306 30.66 29.76 -10.40
N ASP A 307 31.91 29.40 -10.15
CA ASP A 307 32.27 28.20 -9.38
C ASP A 307 31.73 28.29 -7.93
N LEU A 308 31.76 29.48 -7.32
CA LEU A 308 31.22 29.75 -5.99
C LEU A 308 29.70 30.00 -5.96
N ASP A 309 29.03 29.93 -7.12
CA ASP A 309 27.60 30.22 -7.29
C ASP A 309 27.18 31.57 -6.70
N ILE A 310 27.98 32.61 -6.96
CA ILE A 310 27.70 33.97 -6.47
C ILE A 310 26.49 34.54 -7.24
N PRO A 311 25.42 34.96 -6.54
CA PRO A 311 24.23 35.56 -7.15
C PRO A 311 24.54 36.83 -7.96
N GLU A 312 23.83 37.06 -9.08
CA GLU A 312 24.09 38.20 -9.96
C GLU A 312 24.02 39.57 -9.26
N ASN A 313 23.13 39.72 -8.28
CA ASN A 313 22.99 40.93 -7.48
C ASN A 313 24.19 41.17 -6.54
N GLU A 314 24.97 40.14 -6.19
CA GLU A 314 26.22 40.28 -5.42
C GLU A 314 27.43 40.52 -6.33
N ARG A 315 27.40 40.06 -7.60
CA ARG A 315 28.55 40.12 -8.53
C ARG A 315 29.04 41.55 -8.80
N SER A 316 28.16 42.54 -8.82
CA SER A 316 28.54 43.95 -9.02
C SER A 316 29.50 44.41 -7.92
N GLY A 317 29.21 44.08 -6.65
CA GLY A 317 30.07 44.40 -5.52
C GLY A 317 31.42 43.67 -5.55
N TRP A 318 31.42 42.40 -5.95
CA TRP A 318 32.65 41.62 -6.11
C TRP A 318 33.54 42.15 -7.24
N ASN A 319 32.94 42.61 -8.34
CA ASN A 319 33.68 43.17 -9.46
C ASN A 319 34.33 44.52 -9.13
N GLU A 320 33.70 45.37 -8.30
CA GLU A 320 34.34 46.60 -7.82
C GLU A 320 35.56 46.30 -6.93
N TYR A 321 35.53 45.22 -6.13
CA TYR A 321 36.71 44.74 -5.42
C TYR A 321 37.81 44.23 -6.36
N PHE A 322 37.46 43.53 -7.44
CA PHE A 322 38.42 43.11 -8.45
C PHE A 322 39.08 44.31 -9.14
N LYS A 323 38.30 45.33 -9.53
CA LYS A 323 38.83 46.57 -10.12
C LYS A 323 39.71 47.35 -9.15
N TYR A 324 39.36 47.36 -7.86
CA TYR A 324 40.20 47.95 -6.83
C TYR A 324 41.58 47.28 -6.75
N GLN A 325 41.65 45.96 -6.91
CA GLN A 325 42.91 45.21 -6.81
C GLN A 325 43.71 45.16 -8.12
N HIS A 326 43.04 45.05 -9.28
CA HIS A 326 43.67 44.73 -10.58
C HIS A 326 43.29 45.69 -11.72
N GLY A 327 42.42 46.68 -11.47
CA GLY A 327 42.02 47.66 -12.49
C GLY A 327 43.14 48.63 -12.85
N SER A 328 42.92 49.42 -13.88
CA SER A 328 43.78 50.58 -14.20
C SER A 328 43.77 51.62 -13.09
N TYR A 329 44.74 52.54 -13.06
CA TYR A 329 44.80 53.61 -12.06
C TYR A 329 43.48 54.39 -11.91
N GLN A 330 42.78 54.66 -13.02
CA GLN A 330 41.48 55.33 -12.99
C GLN A 330 40.39 54.46 -12.36
N GLU A 331 40.36 53.16 -12.69
CA GLU A 331 39.38 52.22 -12.14
C GLU A 331 39.62 51.94 -10.66
N GLN A 332 40.87 51.84 -10.22
CA GLN A 332 41.23 51.69 -8.81
C GLN A 332 40.75 52.90 -7.98
N ALA A 333 40.97 54.12 -8.49
CA ALA A 333 40.54 55.35 -7.83
C ALA A 333 39.02 55.45 -7.72
N ILE A 334 38.29 55.06 -8.78
CA ILE A 334 36.82 55.01 -8.75
C ILE A 334 36.34 53.94 -7.77
N SER A 335 36.92 52.75 -7.80
CA SER A 335 36.52 51.62 -6.95
C SER A 335 36.79 51.88 -5.47
N LEU A 336 37.82 52.66 -5.13
CA LEU A 336 38.09 53.12 -3.75
C LEU A 336 36.93 53.95 -3.18
N LEU A 337 36.20 54.71 -4.00
CA LEU A 337 35.02 55.48 -3.57
C LEU A 337 33.84 54.56 -3.19
N TRP A 338 33.80 53.36 -3.75
CA TRP A 338 32.69 52.42 -3.57
C TRP A 338 33.00 51.31 -2.56
N THR A 339 34.26 50.93 -2.37
CA THR A 339 34.71 49.83 -1.48
C THR A 339 35.15 50.34 -0.10
N GLY A 340 35.05 49.50 0.94
CA GLY A 340 34.95 49.99 2.33
C GLY A 340 36.19 50.66 2.99
N ARG A 341 36.04 50.98 4.29
CA ARG A 341 36.82 51.89 5.17
C ARG A 341 36.99 53.34 4.66
N TRP A 342 37.09 53.57 3.35
CA TRP A 342 37.20 54.90 2.73
C TRP A 342 36.05 55.24 1.76
N GLY A 343 35.25 54.26 1.33
CA GLY A 343 34.12 54.47 0.42
C GLY A 343 32.78 54.89 1.07
N LEU A 344 31.78 55.11 0.22
CA LEU A 344 30.45 55.57 0.61
C LEU A 344 29.75 54.60 1.62
N PRO A 345 28.89 55.09 2.53
CA PRO A 345 28.05 54.23 3.35
C PRO A 345 27.11 53.30 2.55
N GLN A 346 26.81 52.12 3.09
CA GLN A 346 25.94 51.12 2.44
C GLN A 346 24.54 51.66 2.07
N PHE A 347 23.96 52.53 2.91
CA PHE A 347 22.62 53.09 2.68
C PHE A 347 22.56 54.08 1.51
N ILE A 348 23.70 54.50 0.96
CA ILE A 348 23.80 55.29 -0.28
C ILE A 348 24.48 54.52 -1.42
N GLY A 349 24.54 53.19 -1.32
CA GLY A 349 25.05 52.31 -2.38
C GLY A 349 26.52 51.90 -2.25
N GLY A 350 27.17 52.18 -1.11
CA GLY A 350 28.53 51.70 -0.86
C GLY A 350 28.62 50.21 -0.54
N ILE A 351 29.77 49.60 -0.86
CA ILE A 351 30.01 48.17 -0.75
C ILE A 351 30.69 47.87 0.60
N PRO A 352 30.19 46.90 1.40
CA PRO A 352 30.77 46.54 2.69
C PRO A 352 32.27 46.24 2.62
N SER A 353 33.07 46.73 3.58
CA SER A 353 34.53 46.52 3.63
C SER A 353 34.96 45.05 3.70
N LYS A 354 34.05 44.17 4.10
CA LYS A 354 34.29 42.73 4.29
C LYS A 354 33.80 41.88 3.11
N THR A 355 33.28 42.47 2.04
CA THR A 355 32.62 41.75 0.93
C THR A 355 33.49 40.64 0.33
N ILE A 356 34.80 40.87 0.23
CA ILE A 356 35.80 39.83 -0.03
C ILE A 356 36.78 39.83 1.14
N SER A 357 36.74 38.76 1.92
CA SER A 357 37.66 38.46 3.02
C SER A 357 37.91 36.96 3.08
N LEU A 358 38.98 36.51 3.74
CA LEU A 358 39.25 35.08 3.91
C LEU A 358 38.06 34.33 4.52
N GLU A 359 37.38 34.92 5.50
CA GLU A 359 36.21 34.32 6.15
C GLU A 359 35.04 34.13 5.18
N ILE A 360 34.74 35.16 4.35
CA ILE A 360 33.68 35.07 3.34
C ILE A 360 34.05 34.08 2.24
N LEU A 361 35.29 34.12 1.76
CA LEU A 361 35.78 33.22 0.72
C LEU A 361 35.70 31.76 1.18
N ARG A 362 36.14 31.46 2.41
CA ARG A 362 35.99 30.11 3.01
C ARG A 362 34.54 29.70 3.11
N SER A 363 33.68 30.59 3.61
CA SER A 363 32.25 30.31 3.76
C SER A 363 31.56 30.01 2.41
N LYS A 364 31.81 30.83 1.39
CA LYS A 364 31.26 30.63 0.04
C LYS A 364 31.84 29.36 -0.61
N ASN A 365 33.15 29.14 -0.46
CA ASN A 365 33.82 27.94 -0.95
C ASN A 365 33.25 26.66 -0.32
N ASP A 366 33.10 26.61 1.00
CA ASP A 366 32.51 25.45 1.69
C ASP A 366 31.06 25.21 1.28
N THR A 367 30.30 26.29 1.03
CA THR A 367 28.91 26.21 0.55
C THR A 367 28.83 25.59 -0.85
N ALA A 368 29.72 25.98 -1.75
CA ALA A 368 29.79 25.44 -3.11
C ALA A 368 30.39 24.02 -3.16
N LEU A 369 31.35 23.70 -2.27
CA LEU A 369 32.08 22.44 -2.28
C LEU A 369 31.29 21.27 -1.68
N LYS A 370 30.54 21.51 -0.59
CA LYS A 370 29.75 20.47 0.11
C LYS A 370 28.87 19.61 -0.82
N PRO A 371 28.00 20.18 -1.68
CA PRO A 371 27.17 19.37 -2.57
C PRO A 371 28.00 18.53 -3.54
N LEU A 372 29.11 19.06 -4.05
CA LEU A 372 29.99 18.33 -4.96
C LEU A 372 30.73 17.18 -4.27
N GLN A 373 31.17 17.37 -3.02
CA GLN A 373 31.79 16.31 -2.21
C GLN A 373 30.82 15.15 -1.93
N ILE A 374 29.53 15.45 -1.73
CA ILE A 374 28.50 14.42 -1.56
C ILE A 374 28.41 13.56 -2.82
N ILE A 375 28.36 14.18 -4.00
CA ILE A 375 28.30 13.46 -5.28
C ILE A 375 29.61 12.68 -5.52
N GLN A 376 30.77 13.27 -5.24
CA GLN A 376 32.06 12.58 -5.34
C GLN A 376 32.12 11.32 -4.45
N THR A 377 31.64 11.42 -3.21
CA THR A 377 31.52 10.28 -2.30
C THR A 377 30.57 9.21 -2.85
N GLN A 378 29.49 9.61 -3.51
CA GLN A 378 28.58 8.67 -4.18
C GLN A 378 29.26 7.97 -5.36
N ILE A 379 30.03 8.69 -6.19
CA ILE A 379 30.81 8.12 -7.30
C ILE A 379 31.78 7.04 -6.79
N GLU A 380 32.54 7.35 -5.73
CA GLU A 380 33.51 6.43 -5.15
C GLU A 380 32.85 5.18 -4.59
N ARG A 381 31.74 5.33 -3.85
CA ARG A 381 30.94 4.18 -3.38
C ARG A 381 30.41 3.35 -4.54
N HIS A 382 29.91 3.98 -5.61
CA HIS A 382 29.34 3.26 -6.75
C HIS A 382 30.39 2.45 -7.52
N LYS A 383 31.64 2.92 -7.58
CA LYS A 383 32.76 2.20 -8.21
C LYS A 383 33.19 0.94 -7.44
N LEU A 384 32.92 0.88 -6.14
CA LEU A 384 33.28 -0.25 -5.28
C LEU A 384 32.25 -1.39 -5.32
N ILE A 385 31.08 -1.17 -5.92
CA ILE A 385 30.01 -2.17 -6.01
C ILE A 385 30.33 -3.16 -7.15
N PRO A 386 30.37 -4.47 -6.89
CA PRO A 386 30.52 -5.49 -7.95
C PRO A 386 29.41 -5.38 -9.00
N ASP A 387 29.72 -5.64 -10.27
CA ASP A 387 28.77 -5.53 -11.38
C ASP A 387 27.47 -6.34 -11.13
N GLU A 388 27.58 -7.54 -10.57
CA GLU A 388 26.45 -8.42 -10.24
C GLU A 388 25.59 -7.93 -9.06
N GLU A 389 26.11 -7.02 -8.23
CA GLU A 389 25.41 -6.44 -7.09
C GLU A 389 25.00 -4.98 -7.34
N LYS A 390 25.21 -4.46 -8.56
CA LYS A 390 24.81 -3.09 -8.90
C LYS A 390 23.31 -2.91 -8.68
N PRO A 391 22.89 -1.90 -7.90
CA PRO A 391 21.49 -1.69 -7.54
C PRO A 391 20.53 -1.67 -8.72
N TYR A 392 20.91 -1.02 -9.83
CA TYR A 392 20.09 -0.94 -11.03
C TYR A 392 19.81 -2.31 -11.68
N HIS A 393 20.82 -3.19 -11.77
CA HIS A 393 20.64 -4.54 -12.31
C HIS A 393 19.76 -5.40 -11.41
N LEU A 394 19.96 -5.32 -10.08
CA LEU A 394 19.13 -6.03 -9.12
C LEU A 394 17.67 -5.56 -9.16
N ILE A 395 17.41 -4.25 -9.30
CA ILE A 395 16.05 -3.70 -9.42
C ILE A 395 15.34 -4.21 -10.67
N ILE A 396 16.00 -4.18 -11.85
CA ILE A 396 15.43 -4.74 -13.08
C ILE A 396 15.12 -6.22 -12.91
N SER A 397 16.06 -6.97 -12.33
CA SER A 397 15.87 -8.41 -12.14
C SER A 397 14.76 -8.73 -11.13
N ILE A 398 14.42 -7.82 -10.21
CA ILE A 398 13.23 -7.94 -9.34
C ILE A 398 11.95 -7.61 -10.14
N GLU A 399 11.97 -6.60 -11.02
CA GLU A 399 10.84 -6.28 -11.91
C GLU A 399 10.50 -7.44 -12.85
N ASP A 400 11.50 -8.10 -13.43
CA ASP A 400 11.30 -9.24 -14.33
C ASP A 400 10.62 -10.41 -13.59
N GLU A 401 11.08 -10.75 -12.39
CA GLU A 401 10.45 -11.78 -11.54
C GLU A 401 9.02 -11.39 -11.14
N LEU A 402 8.75 -10.11 -10.89
CA LEU A 402 7.41 -9.62 -10.59
C LEU A 402 6.46 -9.71 -11.80
N ASN A 403 6.96 -9.53 -13.01
CA ASN A 403 6.18 -9.67 -14.23
C ASN A 403 5.81 -11.15 -14.46
N ASN A 404 6.75 -12.07 -14.23
CA ASN A 404 6.48 -13.51 -14.27
C ASN A 404 5.39 -13.93 -13.27
N LEU A 405 5.33 -13.30 -12.09
CA LEU A 405 4.28 -13.54 -11.11
C LEU A 405 2.89 -13.04 -11.57
N ALA A 406 2.83 -11.98 -12.38
CA ALA A 406 1.58 -11.42 -12.89
C ALA A 406 0.97 -12.25 -14.03
N GLU A 407 1.80 -12.81 -14.91
CA GLU A 407 1.34 -13.68 -16.00
C GLU A 407 0.73 -14.99 -15.49
N LEU A 408 1.28 -15.55 -14.42
CA LEU A 408 0.76 -16.77 -13.79
C LEU A 408 -0.61 -16.58 -13.08
N LYS A 409 -0.99 -15.34 -12.74
CA LYS A 409 -2.32 -15.03 -12.16
C LYS A 409 -3.46 -15.09 -13.19
N LYS A 410 -3.20 -14.76 -14.46
CA LYS A 410 -4.22 -14.76 -15.53
C LYS A 410 -4.75 -16.17 -15.79
N VAL A 411 -3.86 -17.16 -15.77
CA VAL A 411 -4.18 -18.59 -15.94
C VAL A 411 -5.17 -19.12 -14.89
N LYS A 412 -5.24 -18.50 -13.69
CA LYS A 412 -6.13 -18.92 -12.60
C LYS A 412 -7.58 -18.48 -12.80
N ARG A 413 -7.82 -17.41 -13.59
CA ARG A 413 -9.16 -16.85 -13.86
C ARG A 413 -9.92 -17.73 -14.84
N ASP A 414 -9.25 -18.15 -15.91
CA ASP A 414 -9.83 -19.01 -16.96
C ASP A 414 -10.21 -20.40 -16.41
N LEU A 415 -9.40 -20.94 -15.48
CA LEU A 415 -9.68 -22.21 -14.79
C LEU A 415 -10.89 -22.14 -13.85
N LEU A 416 -11.15 -20.99 -13.23
CA LEU A 416 -12.30 -20.83 -12.32
C LEU A 416 -13.62 -20.69 -13.08
N GLU A 417 -13.59 -20.09 -14.27
CA GLU A 417 -14.74 -20.02 -15.16
C GLU A 417 -15.10 -21.41 -15.73
N GLU A 418 -14.11 -22.23 -16.10
CA GLU A 418 -14.37 -23.61 -16.56
C GLU A 418 -14.92 -24.54 -15.44
N VAL A 419 -14.52 -24.35 -14.18
CA VAL A 419 -15.01 -25.17 -13.05
C VAL A 419 -16.49 -24.91 -12.73
N VAL A 420 -17.01 -23.70 -13.03
CA VAL A 420 -18.42 -23.35 -12.80
C VAL A 420 -19.34 -23.99 -13.84
N ASP A 421 -18.87 -24.20 -15.07
CA ASP A 421 -19.69 -24.75 -16.16
C ASP A 421 -19.88 -26.29 -16.10
N VAL A 422 -19.11 -27.01 -15.28
CA VAL A 422 -19.10 -28.49 -15.27
C VAL A 422 -20.10 -29.11 -14.27
N ILE A 423 -20.91 -28.31 -13.56
CA ILE A 423 -21.89 -28.83 -12.57
C ILE A 423 -23.10 -29.54 -13.24
N SER A 424 -23.23 -29.56 -14.57
CA SER A 424 -24.47 -29.95 -15.25
C SER A 424 -24.55 -31.37 -15.86
N HIS A 425 -23.52 -32.23 -15.77
CA HIS A 425 -23.58 -33.55 -16.45
C HIS A 425 -23.32 -34.76 -15.54
N LYS A 426 -24.42 -35.40 -15.09
CA LYS A 426 -24.43 -36.81 -14.66
C LYS A 426 -24.38 -37.70 -15.90
N THR A 427 -23.36 -38.56 -16.03
CA THR A 427 -23.44 -40.03 -16.26
C THR A 427 -22.15 -40.61 -16.85
N THR A 428 -21.78 -41.79 -16.34
CA THR A 428 -20.93 -42.86 -16.94
C THR A 428 -19.39 -42.78 -16.96
N ASN A 429 -18.70 -41.66 -16.69
CA ASN A 429 -17.21 -41.60 -16.69
C ASN A 429 -16.58 -40.97 -15.43
N ALA A 430 -17.09 -41.31 -14.24
CA ALA A 430 -16.65 -40.72 -12.97
C ALA A 430 -15.13 -40.84 -12.71
N LEU A 431 -14.50 -41.97 -13.06
CA LEU A 431 -13.06 -42.17 -12.87
C LEU A 431 -12.18 -41.36 -13.84
N ALA A 432 -12.58 -41.26 -15.11
CA ALA A 432 -11.88 -40.42 -16.08
C ALA A 432 -11.93 -38.95 -15.65
N LYS A 433 -13.09 -38.52 -15.12
CA LYS A 433 -13.25 -37.18 -14.55
C LYS A 433 -12.39 -36.97 -13.30
N ILE A 434 -12.32 -37.93 -12.37
CA ILE A 434 -11.45 -37.86 -11.19
C ILE A 434 -9.97 -37.77 -11.57
N ASN A 435 -9.50 -38.56 -12.53
CA ASN A 435 -8.11 -38.50 -12.98
C ASN A 435 -7.80 -37.18 -13.70
N SER A 436 -8.73 -36.66 -14.52
CA SER A 436 -8.62 -35.33 -15.13
C SER A 436 -8.53 -34.21 -14.07
N ASP A 437 -9.41 -34.25 -13.05
CA ASP A 437 -9.41 -33.25 -11.97
C ASP A 437 -8.11 -33.33 -11.13
N ILE A 438 -7.54 -34.53 -10.96
CA ILE A 438 -6.25 -34.74 -10.28
C ILE A 438 -5.09 -34.14 -11.11
N GLU A 439 -5.04 -34.39 -12.42
CA GLU A 439 -4.02 -33.83 -13.31
C GLU A 439 -4.08 -32.30 -13.35
N GLU A 440 -5.28 -31.73 -13.37
CA GLU A 440 -5.51 -30.30 -13.28
C GLU A 440 -4.99 -29.72 -11.95
N LEU A 441 -5.26 -30.40 -10.82
CA LEU A 441 -4.74 -30.02 -9.51
C LEU A 441 -3.21 -30.08 -9.44
N ILE A 442 -2.58 -31.11 -10.02
CA ILE A 442 -1.12 -31.25 -10.09
C ILE A 442 -0.51 -30.08 -10.89
N ASN A 443 -1.06 -29.79 -12.07
CA ASN A 443 -0.64 -28.67 -12.91
C ASN A 443 -0.77 -27.33 -12.18
N ASN A 444 -1.83 -27.15 -11.37
CA ASN A 444 -2.04 -25.96 -10.57
C ASN A 444 -1.01 -25.83 -9.42
N LEU A 445 -0.67 -26.93 -8.76
CA LEU A 445 0.38 -26.96 -7.74
C LEU A 445 1.77 -26.67 -8.34
N GLU A 446 2.06 -27.14 -9.56
CA GLU A 446 3.31 -26.81 -10.26
C GLU A 446 3.42 -25.31 -10.60
N LYS A 447 2.33 -24.69 -11.05
CA LYS A 447 2.29 -23.24 -11.28
C LYS A 447 2.56 -22.47 -9.98
N GLN A 448 1.96 -22.90 -8.87
CA GLN A 448 2.20 -22.27 -7.57
C GLN A 448 3.64 -22.48 -7.07
N LYS A 449 4.26 -23.63 -7.36
CA LYS A 449 5.68 -23.87 -7.07
C LYS A 449 6.59 -22.88 -7.79
N LYS A 450 6.32 -22.62 -9.08
CA LYS A 450 7.03 -21.57 -9.85
C LYS A 450 6.87 -20.18 -9.22
N MET A 451 5.67 -19.85 -8.73
CA MET A 451 5.46 -18.58 -8.00
C MET A 451 6.33 -18.48 -6.75
N ILE A 452 6.43 -19.55 -5.95
CA ILE A 452 7.29 -19.57 -4.76
C ILE A 452 8.78 -19.38 -5.13
N GLN A 453 9.22 -19.99 -6.23
CA GLN A 453 10.59 -19.81 -6.72
C GLN A 453 10.89 -18.35 -7.11
N SER A 454 9.97 -17.68 -7.79
CA SER A 454 10.11 -16.24 -8.07
C SER A 454 10.11 -15.39 -6.79
N LEU A 455 9.26 -15.71 -5.80
CA LEU A 455 9.29 -15.03 -4.49
C LEU A 455 10.63 -15.22 -3.77
N LYS A 456 11.21 -16.42 -3.84
CA LYS A 456 12.55 -16.71 -3.31
C LYS A 456 13.63 -15.89 -4.02
N SER A 457 13.59 -15.85 -5.35
CA SER A 457 14.50 -15.06 -6.19
C SER A 457 14.43 -13.56 -5.86
N ILE A 458 13.22 -13.01 -5.69
CA ILE A 458 13.02 -11.62 -5.27
C ILE A 458 13.64 -11.36 -3.89
N HIS A 459 13.38 -12.24 -2.91
CA HIS A 459 13.96 -12.09 -1.57
C HIS A 459 15.49 -12.07 -1.61
N GLU A 460 16.11 -13.00 -2.33
CA GLU A 460 17.57 -13.07 -2.46
C GLU A 460 18.16 -11.80 -3.08
N LYS A 461 17.47 -11.20 -4.06
CA LYS A 461 17.89 -9.94 -4.69
C LYS A 461 17.75 -8.75 -3.75
N ILE A 462 16.67 -8.67 -2.97
CA ILE A 462 16.50 -7.63 -1.92
C ILE A 462 17.61 -7.74 -0.87
N GLU A 463 17.97 -8.97 -0.47
CA GLU A 463 19.07 -9.23 0.48
C GLU A 463 20.45 -8.81 -0.03
N ARG A 464 20.67 -8.82 -1.35
CA ARG A 464 21.88 -8.26 -1.97
C ARG A 464 21.80 -6.74 -2.07
N LEU A 465 20.65 -6.20 -2.43
CA LEU A 465 20.41 -4.77 -2.61
C LEU A 465 20.61 -3.98 -1.31
N LYS A 466 20.16 -4.53 -0.17
CA LYS A 466 20.27 -3.88 1.14
C LYS A 466 21.71 -3.63 1.62
N LYS A 467 22.70 -4.30 1.02
CA LYS A 467 24.12 -4.05 1.32
C LYS A 467 24.57 -2.68 0.86
N HIS A 468 23.90 -2.12 -0.16
CA HIS A 468 24.35 -0.94 -0.89
C HIS A 468 23.34 0.21 -0.82
N VAL A 469 22.06 -0.08 -0.57
CA VAL A 469 20.95 0.90 -0.58
C VAL A 469 20.00 0.62 0.57
N ASP A 470 19.40 1.66 1.17
CA ASP A 470 18.33 1.48 2.14
C ASP A 470 17.10 0.83 1.46
N CYS A 471 16.79 -0.38 1.90
CA CYS A 471 15.70 -1.20 1.37
C CYS A 471 14.57 -1.42 2.38
N THR A 472 14.55 -0.70 3.51
CA THR A 472 13.63 -0.97 4.62
C THR A 472 12.16 -0.98 4.16
N SER A 473 11.76 0.04 3.38
CA SER A 473 10.39 0.15 2.85
C SER A 473 10.08 -0.90 1.77
N LEU A 474 11.09 -1.32 0.99
CA LEU A 474 10.96 -2.36 -0.03
C LEU A 474 10.79 -3.74 0.63
N GLU A 475 11.55 -4.02 1.69
CA GLU A 475 11.47 -5.28 2.43
C GLU A 475 10.13 -5.41 3.18
N ASP A 476 9.65 -4.34 3.81
CA ASP A 476 8.36 -4.35 4.51
C ASP A 476 7.19 -4.53 3.54
N SER A 477 7.23 -3.86 2.38
CA SER A 477 6.21 -4.06 1.34
C SER A 477 6.29 -5.44 0.71
N PHE A 478 7.49 -6.01 0.52
CA PHE A 478 7.66 -7.40 0.10
C PHE A 478 7.12 -8.39 1.14
N ARG A 479 7.32 -8.13 2.43
CA ARG A 479 6.77 -8.97 3.51
C ARG A 479 5.25 -9.00 3.49
N LEU A 480 4.60 -7.85 3.32
CA LEU A 480 3.15 -7.76 3.19
C LEU A 480 2.64 -8.48 1.94
N PHE A 481 3.35 -8.31 0.81
CA PHE A 481 3.05 -9.03 -0.42
C PHE A 481 3.20 -10.56 -0.25
N LEU A 482 4.26 -11.01 0.43
CA LEU A 482 4.47 -12.41 0.75
C LEU A 482 3.39 -12.96 1.69
N ASP A 483 2.90 -12.18 2.65
CA ASP A 483 1.79 -12.60 3.53
C ASP A 483 0.49 -12.77 2.74
N GLU A 484 0.20 -11.85 1.82
CA GLU A 484 -0.95 -11.96 0.93
C GLU A 484 -0.81 -13.17 -0.02
N ALA A 485 0.35 -13.36 -0.63
CA ALA A 485 0.65 -14.51 -1.48
C ALA A 485 0.57 -15.82 -0.69
N SER A 486 1.10 -15.85 0.53
CA SER A 486 1.04 -17.00 1.45
C SER A 486 -0.40 -17.39 1.75
N ASN A 487 -1.28 -16.42 1.98
CA ASN A 487 -2.70 -16.66 2.23
C ASN A 487 -3.43 -17.19 0.98
N LYS A 488 -3.03 -16.78 -0.24
CA LYS A 488 -3.61 -17.24 -1.51
C LYS A 488 -3.10 -18.61 -1.97
N ILE A 489 -1.87 -18.95 -1.61
CA ILE A 489 -1.18 -20.20 -1.96
C ILE A 489 -1.39 -21.27 -0.88
N ARG A 490 -1.89 -20.88 0.30
CA ARG A 490 -1.94 -21.74 1.48
C ARG A 490 -2.76 -23.02 1.26
N HIS A 491 -2.13 -24.13 1.62
CA HIS A 491 -2.73 -25.47 1.68
C HIS A 491 -2.81 -26.02 3.12
N THR A 492 -2.80 -25.15 4.13
CA THR A 492 -2.80 -25.53 5.55
C THR A 492 -3.86 -24.78 6.35
N VAL A 493 -4.47 -25.46 7.33
CA VAL A 493 -5.67 -25.02 8.08
C VAL A 493 -5.45 -23.80 8.98
N LEU A 494 -4.24 -23.61 9.52
CA LEU A 494 -3.90 -22.53 10.47
C LEU A 494 -2.99 -21.51 9.82
N PRO A 495 -3.18 -20.17 9.86
CA PRO A 495 -2.29 -19.11 9.30
C PRO A 495 -0.79 -19.36 9.55
N LEU A 496 0.10 -18.94 8.63
CA LEU A 496 1.53 -18.89 8.99
C LEU A 496 1.68 -17.77 10.02
N PRO A 497 2.40 -17.99 11.13
CA PRO A 497 2.71 -16.94 12.08
C PRO A 497 3.24 -15.68 11.37
N SER A 498 2.62 -14.53 11.66
CA SER A 498 2.95 -13.25 11.01
C SER A 498 4.37 -12.78 11.31
N ASP A 499 4.94 -13.24 12.43
CA ASP A 499 6.28 -12.96 12.94
C ASP A 499 7.38 -13.84 12.34
N LEU A 500 7.06 -14.83 11.51
CA LEU A 500 8.06 -15.62 10.80
C LEU A 500 8.88 -14.73 9.84
N SER A 501 10.20 -14.97 9.79
CA SER A 501 11.06 -14.32 8.82
C SER A 501 10.66 -14.67 7.38
N ILE A 502 10.92 -13.75 6.45
CA ILE A 502 10.59 -13.88 5.02
C ILE A 502 11.11 -15.21 4.46
N ALA A 503 12.37 -15.55 4.71
CA ALA A 503 12.97 -16.82 4.30
C ALA A 503 12.24 -18.05 4.88
N LYS A 504 11.85 -18.03 6.16
CA LYS A 504 11.13 -19.14 6.78
C LYS A 504 9.71 -19.28 6.24
N LYS A 505 9.03 -18.17 5.91
CA LYS A 505 7.71 -18.18 5.26
C LYS A 505 7.79 -18.81 3.87
N ILE A 506 8.77 -18.41 3.05
CA ILE A 506 9.00 -18.98 1.71
C ILE A 506 9.29 -20.48 1.80
N ALA A 507 10.16 -20.91 2.72
CA ALA A 507 10.48 -22.32 2.92
C ALA A 507 9.25 -23.15 3.37
N ALA A 508 8.41 -22.59 4.24
CA ALA A 508 7.19 -23.25 4.69
C ALA A 508 6.16 -23.41 3.57
N LEU A 509 6.04 -22.42 2.67
CA LEU A 509 5.20 -22.54 1.47
C LEU A 509 5.73 -23.62 0.53
N ASP A 510 7.04 -23.64 0.25
CA ASP A 510 7.65 -24.60 -0.66
C ASP A 510 7.43 -26.05 -0.17
N PHE A 511 7.67 -26.27 1.13
CA PHE A 511 7.38 -27.55 1.78
C PHE A 511 5.90 -27.94 1.71
N SER A 512 4.99 -26.98 1.94
CA SER A 512 3.55 -27.23 1.89
C SER A 512 3.08 -27.63 0.49
N ILE A 513 3.58 -26.99 -0.57
CA ILE A 513 3.24 -27.36 -1.95
C ILE A 513 3.81 -28.72 -2.32
N ALA A 514 5.09 -28.96 -2.01
CA ALA A 514 5.73 -30.24 -2.31
C ALA A 514 4.96 -31.41 -1.67
N ARG A 515 4.55 -31.26 -0.40
CA ARG A 515 3.74 -32.26 0.31
C ARG A 515 2.34 -32.42 -0.28
N ALA A 516 1.72 -31.34 -0.76
CA ALA A 516 0.42 -31.42 -1.43
C ALA A 516 0.52 -32.19 -2.76
N GLN A 517 1.56 -31.92 -3.56
CA GLN A 517 1.82 -32.63 -4.82
C GLN A 517 2.01 -34.13 -4.59
N GLU A 518 2.87 -34.49 -3.63
CA GLU A 518 3.14 -35.89 -3.28
C GLU A 518 1.88 -36.63 -2.83
N ASN A 519 1.04 -36.00 -1.99
CA ASN A 519 -0.20 -36.59 -1.51
C ASN A 519 -1.23 -36.80 -2.63
N VAL A 520 -1.39 -35.82 -3.53
CA VAL A 520 -2.34 -35.90 -4.66
C VAL A 520 -1.90 -36.97 -5.66
N GLN A 521 -0.61 -37.03 -5.99
CA GLN A 521 -0.04 -38.11 -6.83
C GLN A 521 -0.21 -39.48 -6.17
N GLY A 522 0.04 -39.59 -4.86
CA GLY A 522 -0.18 -40.82 -4.11
C GLY A 522 -1.64 -41.29 -4.10
N LEU A 523 -2.60 -40.35 -4.10
CA LEU A 523 -4.02 -40.66 -4.23
C LEU A 523 -4.37 -41.16 -5.62
N GLN A 524 -3.85 -40.53 -6.68
CA GLN A 524 -4.01 -41.00 -8.06
C GLN A 524 -3.53 -42.44 -8.24
N LEU A 525 -2.33 -42.74 -7.74
CA LEU A 525 -1.75 -44.09 -7.79
C LEU A 525 -2.60 -45.10 -7.02
N SER A 526 -3.11 -44.73 -5.84
CA SER A 526 -3.96 -45.60 -5.02
C SER A 526 -5.29 -45.91 -5.70
N ILE A 527 -5.94 -44.90 -6.30
CA ILE A 527 -7.20 -45.07 -7.05
C ILE A 527 -6.97 -45.99 -8.26
N ASN A 528 -5.94 -45.72 -9.06
CA ASN A 528 -5.61 -46.54 -10.22
C ASN A 528 -5.27 -47.99 -9.86
N TYR A 529 -4.58 -48.20 -8.73
CA TYR A 529 -4.30 -49.53 -8.20
C TYR A 529 -5.56 -50.28 -7.77
N MET A 530 -6.48 -49.62 -7.04
CA MET A 530 -7.78 -50.21 -6.67
C MET A 530 -8.59 -50.62 -7.89
N VAL A 531 -8.65 -49.78 -8.92
CA VAL A 531 -9.35 -50.08 -10.19
C VAL A 531 -8.72 -51.30 -10.87
N LYS A 532 -7.39 -51.38 -10.92
CA LYS A 532 -6.67 -52.52 -11.52
C LYS A 532 -6.95 -53.84 -10.78
N GLU A 533 -6.86 -53.85 -9.45
CA GLU A 533 -7.11 -55.05 -8.65
C GLU A 533 -8.59 -55.47 -8.67
N CYS A 534 -9.51 -54.50 -8.73
CA CYS A 534 -10.95 -54.76 -8.82
C CYS A 534 -11.34 -55.45 -10.15
N LYS A 535 -10.66 -55.13 -11.27
CA LYS A 535 -10.80 -55.86 -12.54
C LYS A 535 -10.32 -57.31 -12.47
N SER A 536 -9.42 -57.64 -11.54
CA SER A 536 -8.92 -59.01 -11.33
C SER A 536 -9.81 -59.88 -10.42
N GLN A 537 -10.97 -59.36 -9.99
CA GLN A 537 -12.03 -60.06 -9.23
C GLN A 537 -11.61 -60.74 -7.91
N LYS A 538 -10.67 -60.17 -7.15
CA LYS A 538 -10.22 -60.75 -5.87
C LYS A 538 -11.03 -60.22 -4.67
N SER A 539 -11.29 -61.07 -3.67
CA SER A 539 -11.87 -60.69 -2.37
C SER A 539 -11.01 -59.68 -1.60
N SER A 540 -9.73 -59.54 -1.96
CA SER A 540 -8.79 -58.55 -1.42
C SER A 540 -9.15 -57.10 -1.75
N VAL A 541 -10.07 -56.84 -2.68
CA VAL A 541 -10.49 -55.48 -3.06
C VAL A 541 -11.22 -54.76 -1.93
N ILE A 542 -12.03 -55.47 -1.14
CA ILE A 542 -12.68 -54.87 0.04
C ILE A 542 -11.62 -54.39 1.04
N VAL A 543 -10.58 -55.20 1.26
CA VAL A 543 -9.46 -54.84 2.15
C VAL A 543 -8.71 -53.62 1.61
N LEU A 544 -8.43 -53.59 0.30
CA LEU A 544 -7.76 -52.46 -0.35
C LEU A 544 -8.57 -51.15 -0.27
N VAL A 545 -9.90 -51.22 -0.43
CA VAL A 545 -10.78 -50.04 -0.28
C VAL A 545 -10.85 -49.61 1.19
N SER A 546 -10.94 -50.55 2.12
CA SER A 546 -10.89 -50.25 3.56
C SER A 546 -9.58 -49.56 3.95
N ASP A 547 -8.44 -50.09 3.49
CA ASP A 547 -7.12 -49.51 3.72
C ASP A 547 -6.99 -48.13 3.05
N PHE A 548 -7.53 -47.96 1.84
CA PHE A 548 -7.57 -46.67 1.18
C PHE A 548 -8.37 -45.63 1.97
N ILE A 549 -9.58 -45.95 2.42
CA ILE A 549 -10.39 -45.03 3.24
C ILE A 549 -9.64 -44.69 4.53
N HIS A 550 -9.17 -45.71 5.27
CA HIS A 550 -8.53 -45.51 6.57
C HIS A 550 -7.23 -44.70 6.47
N THR A 551 -6.38 -44.99 5.47
CA THR A 551 -5.09 -44.32 5.30
C THR A 551 -5.20 -42.94 4.68
N LYS A 552 -6.27 -42.65 3.91
CA LYS A 552 -6.39 -41.41 3.14
C LYS A 552 -7.37 -40.40 3.72
N GLU A 553 -8.37 -40.81 4.49
CA GLU A 553 -9.41 -39.92 5.04
C GLU A 553 -8.84 -38.72 5.81
N ASN A 554 -7.76 -38.94 6.58
CA ASN A 554 -7.13 -37.90 7.39
C ASN A 554 -5.96 -37.19 6.69
N THR A 555 -5.76 -37.42 5.39
CA THR A 555 -4.65 -36.81 4.63
C THR A 555 -5.04 -35.47 4.05
N LEU A 556 -4.06 -34.56 3.94
CA LEU A 556 -4.23 -33.28 3.26
C LEU A 556 -4.69 -33.49 1.81
N GLY A 557 -4.17 -34.51 1.11
CA GLY A 557 -4.57 -34.82 -0.27
C GLY A 557 -6.07 -35.12 -0.40
N HIS A 558 -6.64 -35.87 0.56
CA HIS A 558 -8.09 -36.15 0.58
C HIS A 558 -8.90 -34.88 0.82
N ALA A 559 -8.46 -34.02 1.75
CA ALA A 559 -9.11 -32.73 1.99
C ALA A 559 -9.06 -31.82 0.74
N PHE A 560 -7.93 -31.79 0.02
CA PHE A 560 -7.79 -31.03 -1.22
C PHE A 560 -8.68 -31.57 -2.33
N LEU A 561 -8.57 -32.85 -2.65
CA LEU A 561 -9.34 -33.44 -3.74
C LEU A 561 -10.85 -33.44 -3.45
N SER A 562 -11.27 -33.58 -2.19
CA SER A 562 -12.69 -33.46 -1.81
C SER A 562 -13.24 -32.04 -1.97
N PHE A 563 -12.37 -31.04 -1.89
CA PHE A 563 -12.73 -29.64 -2.12
C PHE A 563 -12.73 -29.32 -3.63
N PHE A 564 -11.71 -29.77 -4.37
CA PHE A 564 -11.53 -29.45 -5.80
C PHE A 564 -12.34 -30.34 -6.75
N SER A 565 -12.65 -31.58 -6.38
CA SER A 565 -13.39 -32.53 -7.23
C SER A 565 -14.61 -33.08 -6.50
N SER A 566 -15.78 -32.63 -6.93
CA SER A 566 -17.08 -33.16 -6.47
C SER A 566 -17.22 -34.64 -6.78
N SER A 567 -16.66 -35.09 -7.91
CA SER A 567 -16.61 -36.50 -8.33
C SER A 567 -15.79 -37.35 -7.38
N TYR A 568 -14.60 -36.89 -6.98
CA TYR A 568 -13.78 -37.58 -5.99
C TYR A 568 -14.47 -37.64 -4.63
N LYS A 569 -15.08 -36.52 -4.18
CA LYS A 569 -15.82 -36.46 -2.92
C LYS A 569 -16.97 -37.46 -2.89
N SER A 570 -17.74 -37.55 -3.99
CA SER A 570 -18.82 -38.52 -4.14
C SER A 570 -18.29 -39.95 -4.10
N MET A 571 -17.26 -40.25 -4.91
CA MET A 571 -16.63 -41.58 -4.95
C MET A 571 -16.12 -41.99 -3.56
N PHE A 572 -15.40 -41.11 -2.84
CA PHE A 572 -14.86 -41.43 -1.52
C PHE A 572 -15.97 -41.71 -0.50
N LYS A 573 -17.04 -40.90 -0.51
CA LYS A 573 -18.20 -41.09 0.36
C LYS A 573 -18.93 -42.40 0.04
N GLU A 574 -19.19 -42.66 -1.24
CA GLU A 574 -19.87 -43.87 -1.70
C GLU A 574 -19.04 -45.13 -1.41
N LEU A 575 -17.71 -45.08 -1.56
CA LEU A 575 -16.83 -46.19 -1.17
C LEU A 575 -16.89 -46.46 0.33
N LYS A 576 -16.94 -45.41 1.16
CA LYS A 576 -17.08 -45.53 2.61
C LYS A 576 -18.44 -46.11 3.01
N GLU A 577 -19.52 -45.70 2.35
CA GLU A 577 -20.86 -46.25 2.57
C GLU A 577 -20.94 -47.71 2.13
N ALA A 578 -20.34 -48.06 1.00
CA ALA A 578 -20.31 -49.43 0.49
C ALA A 578 -19.60 -50.43 1.42
N LEU A 579 -18.70 -49.97 2.31
CA LEU A 579 -18.06 -50.83 3.31
C LEU A 579 -19.01 -51.23 4.46
N ASN A 580 -20.12 -50.51 4.67
CA ASN A 580 -21.08 -50.74 5.76
C ASN A 580 -22.20 -51.72 5.40
N GLU A 581 -22.24 -52.24 4.18
CA GLU A 581 -23.29 -53.18 3.74
C GLU A 581 -23.20 -54.53 4.47
N GLU A 582 -24.32 -55.22 4.65
CA GLU A 582 -24.36 -56.43 5.47
C GLU A 582 -23.72 -57.64 4.78
N SER A 583 -23.85 -57.78 3.45
CA SER A 583 -23.32 -58.92 2.69
C SER A 583 -22.02 -58.58 1.95
N ILE A 584 -21.07 -59.52 1.91
CA ILE A 584 -19.78 -59.37 1.20
C ILE A 584 -20.00 -59.16 -0.30
N GLU A 585 -21.02 -59.80 -0.86
CA GLU A 585 -21.36 -59.73 -2.28
C GLU A 585 -21.94 -58.36 -2.66
N ASP A 586 -22.77 -57.77 -1.79
CA ASP A 586 -23.29 -56.41 -1.98
C ASP A 586 -22.18 -55.36 -1.85
N ARG A 587 -21.25 -55.53 -0.89
CA ARG A 587 -20.05 -54.68 -0.77
C ARG A 587 -19.24 -54.67 -2.07
N LEU A 588 -18.93 -55.86 -2.60
CA LEU A 588 -18.14 -56.00 -3.83
C LEU A 588 -18.86 -55.40 -5.04
N ASN A 589 -20.16 -55.64 -5.19
CA ASN A 589 -20.95 -55.13 -6.31
C ASN A 589 -21.08 -53.60 -6.27
N LYS A 590 -21.28 -53.01 -5.08
CA LYS A 590 -21.29 -51.54 -4.92
C LYS A 590 -19.92 -50.92 -5.18
N ILE A 591 -18.83 -51.50 -4.64
CA ILE A 591 -17.46 -51.02 -4.90
C ILE A 591 -17.13 -51.07 -6.40
N LYS A 592 -17.48 -52.16 -7.09
CA LYS A 592 -17.30 -52.31 -8.54
C LYS A 592 -18.07 -51.24 -9.32
N ALA A 593 -19.33 -50.99 -8.96
CA ALA A 593 -20.16 -49.97 -9.59
C ALA A 593 -19.59 -48.55 -9.40
N ILE A 594 -19.14 -48.22 -8.19
CA ILE A 594 -18.54 -46.90 -7.85
C ILE A 594 -17.22 -46.69 -8.61
N LEU A 595 -16.39 -47.74 -8.71
CA LEU A 595 -15.17 -47.73 -9.50
C LEU A 595 -15.41 -47.90 -11.00
N GLY A 596 -16.65 -47.76 -11.50
CA GLY A 596 -16.96 -47.82 -12.93
C GLY A 596 -16.61 -49.16 -13.60
N ILE A 597 -16.45 -50.22 -12.82
CA ILE A 597 -16.23 -51.59 -13.27
C ILE A 597 -17.61 -52.26 -13.25
N SER A 598 -18.49 -51.84 -14.16
CA SER A 598 -19.76 -52.54 -14.33
C SER A 598 -19.47 -53.96 -14.83
N ASN A 599 -19.78 -54.98 -14.03
CA ASN A 599 -19.84 -56.36 -14.49
C ASN A 599 -20.76 -56.40 -15.74
N GLU A 600 -20.34 -57.12 -16.77
CA GLU A 600 -21.05 -57.39 -18.04
C GLU A 600 -22.46 -58.04 -17.88
N LEU A 601 -22.97 -58.21 -16.66
CA LEU A 601 -24.25 -58.85 -16.34
C LEU A 601 -25.51 -58.08 -16.80
N ARG A 602 -25.40 -56.81 -17.20
CA ARG A 602 -26.56 -56.08 -17.77
C ARG A 602 -26.91 -56.52 -19.19
N GLN A 603 -25.94 -56.98 -19.99
CA GLN A 603 -26.21 -57.42 -21.36
C GLN A 603 -26.97 -58.76 -21.40
N GLU A 604 -26.68 -59.72 -20.51
CA GLU A 604 -27.39 -61.02 -20.51
C GLU A 604 -28.87 -60.90 -20.13
N LYS A 605 -29.25 -60.05 -19.16
CA LYS A 605 -30.66 -59.85 -18.79
C LYS A 605 -31.45 -59.10 -19.87
N GLU A 606 -30.82 -58.15 -20.56
CA GLU A 606 -31.46 -57.39 -21.63
C GLU A 606 -31.67 -58.28 -22.87
N ILE A 607 -30.67 -59.08 -23.25
CA ILE A 607 -30.76 -60.07 -24.33
C ILE A 607 -31.78 -61.16 -24.00
N ALA A 608 -31.82 -61.69 -22.77
CA ALA A 608 -32.82 -62.68 -22.37
C ALA A 608 -34.25 -62.12 -22.43
N SER A 609 -34.46 -60.87 -21.97
CA SER A 609 -35.77 -60.22 -22.07
C SER A 609 -36.18 -59.94 -23.52
N GLN A 610 -35.23 -59.56 -24.37
CA GLN A 610 -35.46 -59.34 -25.80
C GLN A 610 -35.77 -60.66 -26.53
N PHE A 611 -35.07 -61.75 -26.20
CA PHE A 611 -35.36 -63.10 -26.71
C PHE A 611 -36.72 -63.60 -26.26
N GLN A 612 -37.12 -63.33 -25.02
CA GLN A 612 -38.42 -63.72 -24.50
C GLN A 612 -39.55 -62.95 -25.19
N LYS A 613 -39.36 -61.64 -25.42
CA LYS A 613 -40.29 -60.80 -26.19
C LYS A 613 -40.40 -61.26 -27.65
N LEU A 614 -39.28 -61.58 -28.29
CA LEU A 614 -39.24 -62.14 -29.65
C LEU A 614 -39.93 -63.51 -29.73
N LYS A 615 -39.82 -64.35 -28.69
CA LYS A 615 -40.51 -65.64 -28.62
C LYS A 615 -42.02 -65.46 -28.47
N GLU A 616 -42.47 -64.53 -27.65
CA GLU A 616 -43.88 -64.18 -27.48
C GLU A 616 -44.47 -63.59 -28.77
N GLU A 617 -43.77 -62.67 -29.43
CA GLU A 617 -44.18 -62.09 -30.72
C GLU A 617 -44.19 -63.14 -31.84
N ALA A 618 -43.21 -64.05 -31.90
CA ALA A 618 -43.18 -65.14 -32.88
C ALA A 618 -44.33 -66.14 -32.66
N GLN A 619 -44.68 -66.44 -31.41
CA GLN A 619 -45.84 -67.28 -31.09
C GLN A 619 -47.16 -66.58 -31.44
N GLU A 620 -47.25 -65.27 -31.27
CA GLU A 620 -48.42 -64.46 -31.67
C GLU A 620 -48.58 -64.42 -33.20
N VAL A 621 -47.48 -64.33 -33.96
CA VAL A 621 -47.50 -64.39 -35.43
C VAL A 621 -47.87 -65.79 -35.95
N LEU A 622 -47.36 -66.85 -35.32
CA LEU A 622 -47.69 -68.23 -35.68
C LEU A 622 -49.12 -68.63 -35.30
N SER A 623 -49.72 -67.98 -34.30
CA SER A 623 -51.13 -68.17 -33.93
C SER A 623 -52.10 -67.25 -34.68
N LYS A 624 -51.61 -66.18 -35.33
CA LYS A 624 -52.39 -65.31 -36.24
C LYS A 624 -52.39 -65.76 -37.71
N LYS A 625 -51.51 -66.69 -38.12
CA LYS A 625 -51.64 -67.42 -39.39
C LYS A 625 -52.59 -68.61 -39.19
N GLY A 626 -53.88 -68.31 -39.23
CA GLY A 626 -54.87 -69.29 -39.64
C GLY A 626 -54.50 -69.84 -41.01
N ILE A 627 -54.59 -71.16 -41.14
CA ILE A 627 -54.52 -71.89 -42.39
C ILE A 627 -55.54 -71.26 -43.37
N GLU A 628 -55.07 -70.68 -44.47
CA GLU A 628 -55.88 -70.53 -45.68
C GLU A 628 -55.08 -71.13 -46.84
N GLU A 629 -55.57 -72.28 -47.29
CA GLU A 629 -55.20 -72.96 -48.54
C GLU A 629 -55.47 -72.05 -49.73
N MET A 630 -54.59 -72.06 -50.75
CA MET A 630 -54.91 -71.75 -52.15
C MET A 630 -53.68 -71.96 -53.05
N PRO A 631 -53.83 -72.25 -54.35
CA PRO A 631 -54.71 -73.22 -55.01
C PRO A 631 -53.90 -74.19 -55.91
N ILE A 632 -54.48 -75.35 -56.23
CA ILE A 632 -53.98 -76.26 -57.25
C ILE A 632 -54.26 -75.64 -58.64
N LEU A 633 -53.22 -75.42 -59.44
CA LEU A 633 -53.35 -75.21 -60.89
C LEU A 633 -53.05 -76.53 -61.60
N ILE A 634 -54.13 -77.18 -62.04
CA ILE A 634 -54.13 -78.22 -63.07
C ILE A 634 -54.24 -77.48 -64.41
N GLU A 635 -53.30 -77.70 -65.33
CA GLU A 635 -53.56 -77.48 -66.76
C GLU A 635 -53.78 -78.84 -67.45
N PRO A 636 -54.79 -78.95 -68.33
CA PRO A 636 -55.12 -80.18 -69.03
C PRO A 636 -54.41 -80.30 -70.40
N ASN A 637 -54.04 -81.56 -70.69
CA ASN A 637 -53.55 -82.20 -71.93
C ASN A 637 -52.11 -81.97 -72.38
#